data_AF-A0AAD8SDR2-F1
#
_entry.id   AF-A0AAD8SDR2-F1
#
_cell.length_a   1.000
_cell.length_b   1.000
_cell.length_c   1.000
_cell.angle_alpha   90.00
_cell.angle_beta   90.00
_cell.angle_gamma   90.00
#
_symmetry.space_group_name_H-M   'P 1'
#
loop_
_entity.id
_entity.type
_entity.pdbx_description
1 polymer ?
#
loop_
_entity_poly.entity_id
_entity_poly.type
_entity_poly.pdbx_seq_one_letter_code
_entity_poly.pdbx_strand_id
1 'polypeptide(L)'
;MAQDLAVLPEDVIVEVLRRLPPHSIAASRWVCRAWRDAVDARLRSHLLSHSVRGIFINYDLHSLSEFFSRPSTSPAICGGLDFLPYVPGREMKIRDHCNGLVLCRDYDHDYVVNPATQRWARLPQRPPTHLPGFDQTAYLAFDPAVSPHYEVYLIPRVPFGALEDREWPFRKTKLEDSLLEMEWHPASHVMHVFSSMTRQWDKKTFLREGEAAVGVVADVAKSRSYLDENCAVYWRGVLYIHDQCDFVLRMCLSNCKYQAIKMPDLLRAPSPHLGRSMSGVYCAIPRKTHGFQFWYLDESCGQMKWVLKHDINLKSFGRKFHPGEYFGGQTDKHWILQDVNYRKCSQFEHHRKIDGKYKAPAEEKYDWNSDDDNILDTGHAVQETRSPEHIGFLGFHPYKEMVFLDVANDGAVAYDWNSSKFQYLGRIFPKHFDDFEFKNAGIRAYFPYTPCWLYEFPKINSESQLEDDQLSGVQARWKKPAQGVFKINVDASFHEEEMQGATGLVVRDHVGSLISAQALWYAHAASPMIMEARAIRDAVKLAMERGYHRVEMESDAQEVVKLIKEPWIIGRSEIAGIAREVKKLSDFLTSFSIAYVGGTANEAAHICTNRASAERRRCLWINYKPHFLIDILEKDCSNSEYNI
;
A
#
# COMPACT_ATOMS: atom_id res chain seq x y z
N MET A 1 -43.26 19.59 -32.81
CA MET A 1 -42.20 18.85 -33.52
C MET A 1 -40.87 19.22 -32.87
N ALA A 2 -40.41 18.41 -31.91
CA ALA A 2 -39.02 18.51 -31.44
C ALA A 2 -38.18 17.75 -32.47
N GLN A 3 -37.24 18.43 -33.11
CA GLN A 3 -36.30 17.83 -34.05
C GLN A 3 -35.46 16.79 -33.33
N ASP A 4 -35.38 15.58 -33.89
CA ASP A 4 -34.38 14.58 -33.54
C ASP A 4 -32.99 15.20 -33.71
N LEU A 5 -32.32 15.47 -32.58
CA LEU A 5 -30.89 15.76 -32.57
C LEU A 5 -30.17 14.49 -33.06
N ALA A 6 -29.55 14.58 -34.24
CA ALA A 6 -28.71 13.52 -34.77
C ALA A 6 -27.62 13.14 -33.76
N VAL A 7 -27.72 11.94 -33.20
CA VAL A 7 -26.71 11.38 -32.30
C VAL A 7 -25.50 10.99 -33.16
N LEU A 8 -24.34 11.58 -32.89
CA LEU A 8 -23.09 11.21 -33.54
C LEU A 8 -22.78 9.72 -33.28
N PRO A 9 -22.34 8.96 -34.30
CA PRO A 9 -21.87 7.58 -34.12
C PRO A 9 -20.74 7.47 -33.09
N GLU A 10 -20.73 6.38 -32.33
CA GLU A 10 -19.81 6.17 -31.20
C GLU A 10 -18.33 6.19 -31.62
N ASP A 11 -18.01 5.65 -32.79
CA ASP A 11 -16.69 5.66 -33.41
C ASP A 11 -16.19 7.08 -33.73
N VAL A 12 -17.08 7.96 -34.19
CA VAL A 12 -16.77 9.37 -34.46
C VAL A 12 -16.55 10.15 -33.15
N ILE A 13 -17.37 9.89 -32.12
CA ILE A 13 -17.18 10.49 -30.79
C ILE A 13 -15.82 10.08 -30.22
N VAL A 14 -15.46 8.78 -30.32
CA VAL A 14 -14.16 8.28 -29.87
C VAL A 14 -13.00 8.96 -30.59
N GLU A 15 -13.08 9.14 -31.91
CA GLU A 15 -12.03 9.77 -32.71
C GLU A 15 -11.88 11.29 -32.42
N VAL A 16 -12.98 12.00 -32.15
CA VAL A 16 -12.94 13.40 -31.71
C VAL A 16 -12.31 13.51 -30.31
N LEU A 17 -12.75 12.68 -29.37
CA LEU A 17 -12.18 12.60 -28.03
C LEU A 17 -10.69 12.21 -28.07
N ARG A 18 -10.20 11.56 -29.14
CA ARG A 18 -8.76 11.23 -29.33
C ARG A 18 -7.83 12.40 -29.47
N ARG A 19 -8.35 13.55 -29.83
CA ARG A 19 -7.53 14.72 -30.16
C ARG A 19 -7.57 15.78 -29.06
N LEU A 20 -8.29 15.51 -27.97
CA LEU A 20 -8.46 16.45 -26.86
C LEU A 20 -7.41 16.23 -25.76
N PRO A 21 -6.94 17.31 -25.10
CA PRO A 21 -6.06 17.20 -23.93
C PRO A 21 -6.81 16.64 -22.71
N PRO A 22 -6.11 16.04 -21.72
CA PRO A 22 -6.72 15.29 -20.61
C PRO A 22 -7.81 16.03 -19.82
N HIS A 23 -7.64 17.33 -19.57
CA HIS A 23 -8.64 18.15 -18.87
C HIS A 23 -9.92 18.36 -19.69
N SER A 24 -9.81 18.44 -21.01
CA SER A 24 -10.95 18.57 -21.93
C SER A 24 -11.70 17.24 -22.10
N ILE A 25 -10.98 16.11 -22.03
CA ILE A 25 -11.57 14.76 -21.98
C ILE A 25 -12.37 14.57 -20.69
N ALA A 26 -11.83 15.00 -19.54
CA ALA A 26 -12.55 14.93 -18.26
C ALA A 26 -13.83 15.80 -18.24
N ALA A 27 -13.76 17.02 -18.81
CA ALA A 27 -14.94 17.88 -18.97
C ALA A 27 -16.00 17.28 -19.90
N SER A 28 -15.58 16.46 -20.88
CA SER A 28 -16.48 15.79 -21.83
C SER A 28 -17.38 14.72 -21.16
N ARG A 29 -17.04 14.24 -19.95
CA ARG A 29 -17.89 13.33 -19.13
C ARG A 29 -19.24 13.92 -18.74
N TRP A 30 -19.39 15.25 -18.81
CA TRP A 30 -20.57 15.99 -18.38
C TRP A 30 -21.55 16.29 -19.51
N VAL A 31 -21.20 15.97 -20.77
CA VAL A 31 -22.00 16.30 -21.96
C VAL A 31 -23.26 15.46 -22.06
N CYS A 32 -23.12 14.13 -22.08
CA CYS A 32 -24.22 13.18 -22.05
C CYS A 32 -23.73 11.79 -21.63
N ARG A 33 -24.66 10.84 -21.41
CA ARG A 33 -24.32 9.47 -21.00
C ARG A 33 -23.41 8.78 -22.03
N ALA A 34 -23.69 8.90 -23.32
CA ALA A 34 -22.87 8.29 -24.38
C ALA A 34 -21.43 8.83 -24.41
N TRP A 35 -21.24 10.14 -24.18
CA TRP A 35 -19.91 10.75 -24.10
C TRP A 35 -19.18 10.34 -22.83
N ARG A 36 -19.87 10.23 -21.70
CA ARG A 36 -19.32 9.69 -20.46
C ARG A 36 -18.86 8.25 -20.65
N ASP A 37 -19.71 7.39 -21.21
CA ASP A 37 -19.39 5.98 -21.44
C ASP A 37 -18.21 5.82 -22.40
N ALA A 38 -18.14 6.62 -23.48
CA ALA A 38 -17.03 6.64 -24.43
C ALA A 38 -15.73 7.18 -23.83
N VAL A 39 -15.80 8.26 -23.03
CA VAL A 39 -14.64 8.80 -22.29
C VAL A 39 -14.15 7.77 -21.28
N ASP A 40 -15.05 7.11 -20.55
CA ASP A 40 -14.70 6.13 -19.53
C ASP A 40 -14.12 4.86 -20.17
N ALA A 41 -14.67 4.39 -21.30
CA ALA A 41 -14.09 3.31 -22.08
C ALA A 41 -12.68 3.65 -22.59
N ARG A 42 -12.44 4.91 -22.98
CA ARG A 42 -11.16 5.38 -23.50
C ARG A 42 -10.12 5.64 -22.41
N LEU A 43 -10.52 6.25 -21.29
CA LEU A 43 -9.65 6.41 -20.11
C LEU A 43 -9.17 5.02 -19.69
N ARG A 44 -10.07 4.05 -19.57
CA ARG A 44 -9.77 2.64 -19.27
C ARG A 44 -8.68 2.02 -20.17
N SER A 45 -8.61 2.35 -21.46
CA SER A 45 -7.52 1.89 -22.36
C SER A 45 -6.17 2.58 -22.18
N HIS A 46 -6.12 3.74 -21.51
CA HIS A 46 -4.90 4.52 -21.26
C HIS A 46 -4.50 4.58 -19.77
N LEU A 47 -5.28 3.97 -18.87
CA LEU A 47 -5.00 3.96 -17.43
C LEU A 47 -3.71 3.22 -17.09
N LEU A 48 -3.36 2.17 -17.85
CA LEU A 48 -2.14 1.41 -17.67
C LEU A 48 -1.01 1.96 -18.53
N SER A 49 0.11 2.30 -17.87
CA SER A 49 1.37 2.44 -18.58
C SER A 49 1.84 1.06 -19.06
N HIS A 50 2.07 0.92 -20.37
CA HIS A 50 2.70 -0.27 -20.95
C HIS A 50 4.23 -0.32 -20.71
N SER A 51 4.75 0.55 -19.84
CA SER A 51 6.15 0.60 -19.45
C SER A 51 6.32 0.21 -17.98
N VAL A 52 7.25 -0.72 -17.73
CA VAL A 52 7.68 -1.08 -16.37
C VAL A 52 8.45 0.10 -15.77
N ARG A 53 7.89 0.68 -14.71
CA ARG A 53 8.47 1.85 -14.04
C ARG A 53 9.60 1.47 -13.09
N GLY A 54 9.48 0.31 -12.47
CA GLY A 54 10.44 -0.20 -11.50
C GLY A 54 10.04 -1.58 -11.01
N ILE A 55 10.80 -2.10 -10.06
CA ILE A 55 10.55 -3.37 -9.39
C ILE A 55 10.58 -3.06 -7.88
N PHE A 56 9.50 -3.40 -7.18
CA PHE A 56 9.55 -3.42 -5.72
C PHE A 56 10.26 -4.69 -5.26
N ILE A 57 11.15 -4.58 -4.29
CA ILE A 57 11.98 -5.69 -3.82
C ILE A 57 11.86 -5.82 -2.31
N ASN A 58 11.51 -7.01 -1.84
CA ASN A 58 11.57 -7.39 -0.43
C ASN A 58 12.92 -8.08 -0.19
N TYR A 59 13.73 -7.53 0.71
CA TYR A 59 14.92 -8.22 1.19
C TYR A 59 14.60 -8.97 2.49
N ASP A 60 15.40 -9.99 2.74
CA ASP A 60 15.50 -10.59 4.07
C ASP A 60 15.93 -9.54 5.09
N LEU A 61 15.42 -9.67 6.33
CA LEU A 61 15.77 -8.82 7.48
C LEU A 61 15.38 -7.32 7.36
N HIS A 62 14.95 -6.86 6.18
CA HIS A 62 14.45 -5.51 5.97
C HIS A 62 12.98 -5.40 6.37
N SER A 63 12.61 -4.28 7.01
CA SER A 63 11.24 -4.03 7.46
C SER A 63 10.35 -3.42 6.37
N LEU A 64 10.94 -2.80 5.35
CA LEU A 64 10.23 -2.14 4.25
C LEU A 64 10.64 -2.74 2.91
N SER A 65 9.73 -2.68 1.93
CA SER A 65 10.08 -2.93 0.53
C SER A 65 10.95 -1.78 -0.02
N GLU A 66 11.94 -2.12 -0.85
CA GLU A 66 12.69 -1.15 -1.64
C GLU A 66 12.06 -0.97 -3.03
N PHE A 67 12.39 0.13 -3.71
CA PHE A 67 11.97 0.35 -5.09
C PHE A 67 13.20 0.60 -5.98
N PHE A 68 13.44 -0.33 -6.90
CA PHE A 68 14.47 -0.24 -7.92
C PHE A 68 13.84 0.29 -9.20
N SER A 69 14.24 1.49 -9.63
CA SER A 69 13.48 2.20 -10.67
C SER A 69 14.34 3.10 -11.53
N ARG A 70 13.79 3.50 -12.68
CA ARG A 70 14.42 4.46 -13.57
C ARG A 70 14.53 5.84 -12.91
N PRO A 71 15.61 6.60 -13.14
CA PRO A 71 15.56 8.05 -13.03
C PRO A 71 14.43 8.56 -13.93
N SER A 72 13.59 9.47 -13.46
CA SER A 72 12.47 9.99 -14.25
C SER A 72 12.16 11.43 -13.89
N THR A 73 11.08 11.99 -14.44
CA THR A 73 10.53 13.34 -14.23
C THR A 73 9.08 13.33 -13.74
N SER A 74 8.49 12.14 -13.63
CA SER A 74 7.12 11.91 -13.13
C SER A 74 7.16 11.56 -11.66
N PRO A 75 6.18 12.01 -10.82
CA PRO A 75 6.25 11.94 -9.36
C PRO A 75 6.93 10.69 -8.81
N ALA A 76 7.95 10.90 -7.97
CA ALA A 76 8.73 9.83 -7.38
C ALA A 76 7.83 8.85 -6.62
N ILE A 77 7.86 7.58 -7.03
CA ILE A 77 7.18 6.49 -6.33
C ILE A 77 8.09 6.06 -5.19
N CYS A 78 7.69 6.29 -3.94
CA CYS A 78 8.50 5.90 -2.79
C CYS A 78 8.33 4.40 -2.48
N GLY A 79 9.43 3.65 -2.42
CA GLY A 79 9.45 2.24 -1.98
C GLY A 79 8.92 2.05 -0.56
N GLY A 80 9.17 3.04 0.31
CA GLY A 80 8.72 3.03 1.70
C GLY A 80 7.25 3.38 1.93
N LEU A 81 6.51 3.74 0.87
CA LEU A 81 5.08 4.09 0.92
C LEU A 81 4.74 5.08 2.04
N ASP A 82 5.53 6.16 2.16
CA ASP A 82 5.53 7.13 3.28
C ASP A 82 4.17 7.84 3.52
N PHE A 83 3.26 7.75 2.56
CA PHE A 83 1.89 8.27 2.64
C PHE A 83 0.89 7.29 3.30
N LEU A 84 1.32 6.08 3.63
CA LEU A 84 0.58 5.16 4.50
C LEU A 84 0.78 5.54 5.97
N PRO A 85 -0.16 5.18 6.86
CA PRO A 85 -0.02 5.36 8.32
C PRO A 85 1.04 4.38 8.88
N TYR A 86 2.29 4.60 8.53
CA TYR A 86 3.43 3.79 8.98
C TYR A 86 3.81 4.13 10.41
N VAL A 87 3.90 3.11 11.26
CA VAL A 87 4.46 3.22 12.62
C VAL A 87 5.93 2.78 12.57
N PRO A 88 6.90 3.65 12.94
CA PRO A 88 8.31 3.28 13.00
C PRO A 88 8.53 2.00 13.80
N GLY A 89 9.27 1.05 13.22
CA GLY A 89 9.58 -0.25 13.83
C GLY A 89 8.62 -1.39 13.49
N ARG A 90 7.54 -1.14 12.73
CA ARG A 90 6.69 -2.19 12.17
C ARG A 90 7.11 -2.56 10.74
N GLU A 91 6.92 -3.82 10.36
CA GLU A 91 7.15 -4.27 8.98
C GLU A 91 6.00 -3.78 8.08
N MET A 92 6.32 -3.27 6.89
CA MET A 92 5.38 -2.97 5.83
C MET A 92 5.96 -3.48 4.52
N LYS A 93 5.59 -4.71 4.16
CA LYS A 93 6.02 -5.36 2.92
C LYS A 93 4.90 -5.49 1.92
N ILE A 94 5.25 -5.36 0.64
CA ILE A 94 4.38 -5.72 -0.47
C ILE A 94 4.24 -7.24 -0.49
N ARG A 95 2.98 -7.68 -0.62
CA ARG A 95 2.56 -9.09 -0.60
C ARG A 95 2.04 -9.55 -1.94
N ASP A 96 1.54 -8.64 -2.77
CA ASP A 96 1.07 -8.93 -4.14
C ASP A 96 1.00 -7.62 -4.96
N HIS A 97 0.86 -7.74 -6.28
CA HIS A 97 0.64 -6.62 -7.18
C HIS A 97 -0.27 -7.01 -8.35
N CYS A 98 -1.07 -6.05 -8.83
CA CYS A 98 -1.94 -6.29 -9.97
C CYS A 98 -2.21 -4.97 -10.71
N ASN A 99 -1.77 -4.88 -11.97
CA ASN A 99 -2.12 -3.80 -12.91
C ASN A 99 -2.06 -2.39 -12.28
N GLY A 100 -0.94 -2.09 -11.63
CA GLY A 100 -0.63 -0.79 -11.03
C GLY A 100 -1.13 -0.57 -9.61
N LEU A 101 -1.79 -1.56 -9.02
CA LEU A 101 -2.04 -1.61 -7.59
C LEU A 101 -1.07 -2.59 -6.91
N VAL A 102 -0.74 -2.32 -5.65
CA VAL A 102 0.03 -3.21 -4.78
C VAL A 102 -0.77 -3.51 -3.52
N LEU A 103 -0.67 -4.75 -3.04
CA LEU A 103 -1.23 -5.19 -1.77
C LEU A 103 -0.10 -5.20 -0.75
N CYS A 104 -0.27 -4.45 0.33
CA CYS A 104 0.70 -4.36 1.42
C CYS A 104 0.04 -4.85 2.71
N ARG A 105 0.84 -5.36 3.64
CA ARG A 105 0.35 -5.82 4.93
C ARG A 105 1.30 -5.41 6.04
N ASP A 106 0.74 -4.83 7.09
CA ASP A 106 1.40 -4.70 8.40
C ASP A 106 0.99 -5.88 9.32
N TYR A 107 1.38 -5.86 10.60
CA TYR A 107 1.02 -6.93 11.54
C TYR A 107 -0.49 -7.21 11.62
N ASP A 108 -1.33 -6.18 11.49
CA ASP A 108 -2.75 -6.23 11.83
C ASP A 108 -3.67 -6.06 10.62
N HIS A 109 -3.26 -5.30 9.59
CA HIS A 109 -4.12 -4.82 8.51
C HIS A 109 -3.52 -5.01 7.12
N ASP A 110 -4.40 -5.20 6.14
CA ASP A 110 -4.07 -5.17 4.72
C ASP A 110 -4.43 -3.82 4.10
N TYR A 111 -3.62 -3.38 3.14
CA TYR A 111 -3.79 -2.15 2.39
C TYR A 111 -3.70 -2.43 0.91
N VAL A 112 -4.65 -1.92 0.14
CA VAL A 112 -4.50 -1.83 -1.32
C VAL A 112 -4.07 -0.43 -1.66
N VAL A 113 -2.97 -0.32 -2.38
CA VAL A 113 -2.26 0.93 -2.61
C VAL A 113 -2.08 1.14 -4.10
N ASN A 114 -2.27 2.37 -4.55
CA ASN A 114 -1.81 2.86 -5.84
C ASN A 114 -0.59 3.77 -5.61
N PRO A 115 0.65 3.23 -5.76
CA PRO A 115 1.86 4.00 -5.54
C PRO A 115 2.03 5.18 -6.51
N ALA A 116 1.50 5.10 -7.73
CA ALA A 116 1.62 6.17 -8.72
C ALA A 116 0.79 7.39 -8.35
N THR A 117 -0.40 7.19 -7.76
CA THR A 117 -1.27 8.29 -7.33
C THR A 117 -1.18 8.60 -5.84
N GLN A 118 -0.34 7.88 -5.08
CA GLN A 118 -0.23 7.96 -3.62
C GLN A 118 -1.59 7.80 -2.89
N ARG A 119 -2.46 6.98 -3.46
CA ARG A 119 -3.78 6.68 -2.88
C ARG A 119 -3.79 5.27 -2.34
N TRP A 120 -4.59 5.04 -1.32
CA TRP A 120 -4.66 3.74 -0.69
C TRP A 120 -6.01 3.56 -0.01
N ALA A 121 -6.32 2.32 0.35
CA ALA A 121 -7.42 2.00 1.21
C ALA A 121 -7.05 0.80 2.10
N ARG A 122 -7.35 0.93 3.40
CA ARG A 122 -7.24 -0.17 4.36
C ARG A 122 -8.43 -1.10 4.19
N LEU A 123 -8.16 -2.39 4.08
CA LEU A 123 -9.21 -3.40 4.02
C LEU A 123 -9.81 -3.61 5.43
N PRO A 124 -11.10 -3.96 5.55
CA PRO A 124 -11.67 -4.43 6.80
C PRO A 124 -10.91 -5.66 7.33
N GLN A 125 -10.96 -5.90 8.63
CA GLN A 125 -10.32 -7.06 9.25
C GLN A 125 -10.68 -8.35 8.51
N ARG A 126 -9.68 -9.22 8.29
CA ARG A 126 -9.90 -10.48 7.59
C ARG A 126 -10.91 -11.35 8.36
N PRO A 127 -11.95 -11.87 7.69
CA PRO A 127 -12.83 -12.85 8.30
C PRO A 127 -12.06 -14.14 8.61
N PRO A 128 -12.38 -14.85 9.71
CA PRO A 128 -11.73 -16.11 10.03
C PRO A 128 -11.95 -17.14 8.93
N THR A 129 -10.95 -18.00 8.70
CA THR A 129 -11.08 -19.11 7.76
C THR A 129 -12.19 -20.08 8.19
N HIS A 130 -12.90 -20.64 7.21
CA HIS A 130 -13.89 -21.69 7.45
C HIS A 130 -13.25 -23.06 7.74
N LEU A 131 -11.95 -23.20 7.50
CA LEU A 131 -11.14 -24.38 7.82
C LEU A 131 -10.30 -24.07 9.08
N PRO A 132 -10.70 -24.54 10.27
CA PRO A 132 -9.99 -24.24 11.51
C PRO A 132 -8.49 -24.60 11.43
N GLY A 133 -7.63 -23.70 11.90
CA GLY A 133 -6.17 -23.90 11.90
C GLY A 133 -5.46 -23.53 10.59
N PHE A 134 -6.17 -23.47 9.45
CA PHE A 134 -5.58 -23.09 8.16
C PHE A 134 -5.12 -21.62 8.15
N ASP A 135 -4.09 -21.34 7.36
CA ASP A 135 -3.65 -19.98 7.06
C ASP A 135 -4.47 -19.38 5.92
N GLN A 136 -4.44 -18.04 5.78
CA GLN A 136 -5.03 -17.35 4.65
C GLN A 136 -4.01 -16.43 3.98
N THR A 137 -3.83 -16.61 2.68
CA THR A 137 -3.02 -15.71 1.86
C THR A 137 -3.93 -14.83 1.01
N ALA A 138 -3.60 -13.53 0.95
CA ALA A 138 -4.38 -12.55 0.20
C ALA A 138 -3.77 -12.32 -1.19
N TYR A 139 -4.62 -12.25 -2.21
CA TYR A 139 -4.25 -12.01 -3.60
C TYR A 139 -5.11 -10.93 -4.23
N LEU A 140 -4.49 -10.05 -5.02
CA LEU A 140 -5.13 -8.88 -5.62
C LEU A 140 -5.54 -9.17 -7.07
N ALA A 141 -6.81 -8.93 -7.38
CA ALA A 141 -7.34 -8.98 -8.75
C ALA A 141 -7.85 -7.60 -9.15
N PHE A 142 -7.24 -7.02 -10.18
CA PHE A 142 -7.61 -5.71 -10.67
C PHE A 142 -7.35 -5.60 -12.17
N ASP A 143 -8.35 -5.14 -12.92
CA ASP A 143 -8.20 -4.80 -14.32
C ASP A 143 -8.86 -3.43 -14.57
N PRO A 144 -8.07 -2.34 -14.60
CA PRO A 144 -8.61 -1.02 -14.84
C PRO A 144 -9.27 -0.91 -16.21
N ALA A 145 -8.96 -1.79 -17.17
CA ALA A 145 -9.65 -1.80 -18.46
C ALA A 145 -11.09 -2.34 -18.36
N VAL A 146 -11.37 -3.19 -17.37
CA VAL A 146 -12.68 -3.82 -17.15
C VAL A 146 -13.50 -3.05 -16.12
N SER A 147 -12.91 -2.75 -14.95
CA SER A 147 -13.61 -2.15 -13.80
C SER A 147 -12.67 -1.21 -13.04
N PRO A 148 -13.17 -0.06 -12.52
CA PRO A 148 -12.39 0.77 -11.60
C PRO A 148 -12.27 0.14 -10.20
N HIS A 149 -13.00 -0.94 -9.93
CA HIS A 149 -12.99 -1.65 -8.65
C HIS A 149 -12.04 -2.85 -8.69
N TYR A 150 -11.35 -3.06 -7.58
CA TYR A 150 -10.48 -4.20 -7.34
C TYR A 150 -11.17 -5.19 -6.40
N GLU A 151 -10.73 -6.44 -6.46
CA GLU A 151 -11.12 -7.48 -5.53
C GLU A 151 -9.88 -8.07 -4.85
N VAL A 152 -10.02 -8.50 -3.60
CA VAL A 152 -8.96 -9.21 -2.86
C VAL A 152 -9.48 -10.55 -2.40
N TYR A 153 -8.77 -11.63 -2.75
CA TYR A 153 -9.14 -13.01 -2.50
C TYR A 153 -8.31 -13.57 -1.35
N LEU A 154 -8.97 -14.07 -0.30
CA LEU A 154 -8.33 -14.83 0.79
C LEU A 154 -8.43 -16.32 0.51
N ILE A 155 -7.28 -16.93 0.26
CA ILE A 155 -7.18 -18.34 -0.11
C ILE A 155 -6.62 -19.14 1.08
N PRO A 156 -7.36 -20.14 1.57
CA PRO A 156 -6.89 -21.02 2.62
C PRO A 156 -5.64 -21.82 2.21
N ARG A 157 -4.69 -21.96 3.14
CA ARG A 157 -3.45 -22.72 2.97
C ARG A 157 -3.28 -23.72 4.10
N VAL A 158 -2.75 -24.90 3.78
CA VAL A 158 -2.37 -25.90 4.80
C VAL A 158 -1.16 -25.34 5.57
N PRO A 159 -1.24 -25.21 6.90
CA PRO A 159 -0.18 -24.58 7.67
C PRO A 159 1.07 -25.46 7.71
N PHE A 160 2.24 -24.82 7.71
CA PHE A 160 3.50 -25.54 7.90
C PHE A 160 3.55 -26.12 9.32
N GLY A 161 3.92 -27.40 9.44
CA GLY A 161 3.95 -28.08 10.74
C GLY A 161 2.58 -28.59 11.22
N ALA A 162 1.58 -28.69 10.34
CA ALA A 162 0.24 -29.20 10.68
C ALA A 162 0.19 -30.60 11.34
N LEU A 163 1.28 -31.37 11.24
CA LEU A 163 1.42 -32.73 11.75
C LEU A 163 2.14 -32.83 13.11
N GLU A 164 2.77 -31.75 13.58
CA GLU A 164 3.56 -31.75 14.81
C GLU A 164 2.98 -30.72 15.79
N ASP A 165 2.93 -31.05 17.09
CA ASP A 165 2.67 -30.06 18.14
C ASP A 165 3.90 -29.16 18.33
N ARG A 166 4.10 -28.22 17.40
CA ARG A 166 5.11 -27.17 17.55
C ARG A 166 4.46 -25.94 18.16
N GLU A 167 4.91 -25.57 19.36
CA GLU A 167 4.66 -24.26 19.94
C GLU A 167 5.62 -23.25 19.31
N TRP A 168 5.16 -22.54 18.27
CA TRP A 168 5.71 -21.22 17.97
C TRP A 168 5.13 -20.25 19.00
N PRO A 169 5.82 -19.18 19.45
CA PRO A 169 5.43 -18.38 20.62
C PRO A 169 4.00 -17.84 20.69
N PHE A 170 3.13 -18.00 19.68
CA PHE A 170 1.72 -17.58 19.73
C PHE A 170 0.72 -18.47 18.95
N ARG A 171 1.04 -19.72 18.54
CA ARG A 171 0.08 -20.53 17.77
C ARG A 171 0.29 -22.05 17.89
N LYS A 172 -0.81 -22.77 18.20
CA LYS A 172 -0.88 -24.24 18.04
C LYS A 172 -1.10 -24.55 16.56
N THR A 173 -0.19 -25.28 15.94
CA THR A 173 -0.16 -25.54 14.49
C THR A 173 -0.79 -26.88 14.09
N LYS A 174 -0.99 -27.79 15.03
CA LYS A 174 -1.56 -29.12 14.77
C LYS A 174 -3.03 -29.02 14.34
N LEU A 175 -3.34 -29.59 13.18
CA LEU A 175 -4.71 -29.71 12.68
C LEU A 175 -5.43 -30.90 13.32
N GLU A 176 -6.76 -30.85 13.35
CA GLU A 176 -7.60 -31.99 13.75
C GLU A 176 -7.43 -33.16 12.76
N ASP A 177 -7.47 -34.39 13.26
CA ASP A 177 -7.25 -35.60 12.45
C ASP A 177 -8.25 -35.71 11.28
N SER A 178 -9.50 -35.25 11.48
CA SER A 178 -10.52 -35.18 10.44
C SER A 178 -10.13 -34.28 9.26
N LEU A 179 -9.42 -33.17 9.52
CA LEU A 179 -8.94 -32.26 8.49
C LEU A 179 -7.74 -32.83 7.74
N LEU A 180 -6.93 -33.67 8.39
CA LEU A 180 -5.75 -34.31 7.78
C LEU A 180 -6.13 -35.33 6.70
N GLU A 181 -7.27 -36.00 6.85
CA GLU A 181 -7.82 -36.96 5.88
C GLU A 181 -8.62 -36.29 4.75
N MET A 182 -8.86 -34.97 4.84
CA MET A 182 -9.60 -34.23 3.84
C MET A 182 -8.84 -34.23 2.50
N GLU A 183 -9.58 -34.43 1.41
CA GLU A 183 -9.06 -34.29 0.05
C GLU A 183 -8.58 -32.86 -0.22
N TRP A 184 -7.38 -32.73 -0.79
CA TRP A 184 -6.79 -31.47 -1.20
C TRP A 184 -6.39 -31.52 -2.68
N HIS A 185 -6.70 -30.55 -3.52
CA HIS A 185 -7.59 -29.41 -3.29
C HIS A 185 -9.06 -29.83 -3.17
N PRO A 186 -9.89 -29.15 -2.37
CA PRO A 186 -11.27 -29.58 -2.12
C PRO A 186 -12.18 -29.37 -3.33
N ALA A 187 -13.05 -30.32 -3.66
CA ALA A 187 -13.99 -30.20 -4.79
C ALA A 187 -14.83 -28.90 -4.78
N SER A 188 -15.14 -28.39 -3.59
CA SER A 188 -15.78 -27.10 -3.36
C SER A 188 -14.93 -26.30 -2.37
N HIS A 189 -14.40 -25.17 -2.81
CA HIS A 189 -13.50 -24.33 -2.02
C HIS A 189 -14.15 -22.98 -1.70
N VAL A 190 -14.51 -22.76 -0.44
CA VAL A 190 -15.10 -21.49 0.01
C VAL A 190 -13.98 -20.49 0.27
N MET A 191 -14.06 -19.32 -0.37
CA MET A 191 -13.07 -18.26 -0.24
C MET A 191 -13.76 -16.96 0.16
N HIS A 192 -13.07 -16.14 0.95
CA HIS A 192 -13.53 -14.79 1.24
C HIS A 192 -13.01 -13.84 0.17
N VAL A 193 -13.89 -13.00 -0.36
CA VAL A 193 -13.57 -12.04 -1.42
C VAL A 193 -14.00 -10.67 -0.97
N PHE A 194 -13.05 -9.77 -0.82
CA PHE A 194 -13.34 -8.36 -0.62
C PHE A 194 -13.56 -7.71 -1.99
N SER A 195 -14.60 -6.89 -2.13
CA SER A 195 -14.80 -6.06 -3.31
C SER A 195 -14.77 -4.58 -2.95
N SER A 196 -13.99 -3.77 -3.66
CA SER A 196 -14.00 -2.33 -3.43
C SER A 196 -15.28 -1.63 -3.91
N MET A 197 -16.14 -2.34 -4.67
CA MET A 197 -17.48 -1.89 -5.02
C MET A 197 -18.43 -2.00 -3.82
N THR A 198 -18.50 -3.16 -3.18
CA THR A 198 -19.39 -3.42 -2.04
C THR A 198 -18.80 -2.96 -0.71
N ARG A 199 -17.46 -2.81 -0.66
CA ARG A 199 -16.66 -2.46 0.53
C ARG A 199 -16.80 -3.48 1.65
N GLN A 200 -17.13 -4.73 1.31
CA GLN A 200 -17.38 -5.79 2.27
C GLN A 200 -16.69 -7.08 1.84
N TRP A 201 -16.51 -7.98 2.82
CA TRP A 201 -16.06 -9.34 2.60
C TRP A 201 -17.27 -10.24 2.32
N ASP A 202 -17.30 -10.84 1.13
CA ASP A 202 -18.30 -11.83 0.73
C ASP A 202 -17.69 -13.24 0.72
N LYS A 203 -18.53 -14.27 0.80
CA LYS A 203 -18.12 -15.67 0.60
C LYS A 203 -18.45 -16.10 -0.83
N LYS A 204 -17.45 -16.57 -1.57
CA LYS A 204 -17.65 -17.21 -2.88
C LYS A 204 -17.20 -18.67 -2.79
N THR A 205 -18.00 -19.57 -3.33
CA THR A 205 -17.66 -21.00 -3.43
C THR A 205 -17.12 -21.29 -4.81
N PHE A 206 -15.87 -21.71 -4.90
CA PHE A 206 -15.22 -22.11 -6.12
C PHE A 206 -15.31 -23.62 -6.33
N LEU A 207 -15.80 -24.06 -7.49
CA LEU A 207 -15.91 -25.48 -7.81
C LEU A 207 -14.70 -25.95 -8.60
N ARG A 208 -14.11 -27.07 -8.19
CA ARG A 208 -12.97 -27.69 -8.88
C ARG A 208 -13.46 -28.35 -10.17
N GLU A 209 -12.79 -28.06 -11.28
CA GLU A 209 -12.95 -28.79 -12.53
C GLU A 209 -11.79 -29.78 -12.73
N GLY A 210 -12.10 -31.00 -13.19
CA GLY A 210 -11.13 -32.07 -13.40
C GLY A 210 -10.89 -32.96 -12.17
N GLU A 211 -10.17 -34.07 -12.40
CA GLU A 211 -9.96 -35.14 -11.40
C GLU A 211 -8.75 -34.92 -10.48
N ALA A 212 -7.98 -33.84 -10.64
CA ALA A 212 -6.71 -33.65 -9.96
C ALA A 212 -6.88 -33.23 -8.48
N ALA A 213 -7.11 -34.21 -7.61
CA ALA A 213 -6.71 -34.12 -6.23
C ALA A 213 -5.19 -34.24 -6.13
N VAL A 214 -4.56 -33.34 -5.37
CA VAL A 214 -3.15 -33.44 -4.97
C VAL A 214 -2.96 -34.66 -4.05
N GLY A 215 -3.96 -34.96 -3.22
CA GLY A 215 -3.95 -36.04 -2.23
C GLY A 215 -4.81 -35.67 -1.05
N VAL A 216 -4.37 -36.01 0.16
CA VAL A 216 -4.99 -35.55 1.41
C VAL A 216 -4.17 -34.45 2.06
N VAL A 217 -4.78 -33.63 2.93
CA VAL A 217 -4.11 -32.54 3.66
C VAL A 217 -2.87 -33.02 4.41
N ALA A 218 -2.87 -34.24 4.95
CA ALA A 218 -1.70 -34.81 5.61
C ALA A 218 -0.48 -34.90 4.70
N ASP A 219 -0.64 -35.20 3.41
CA ASP A 219 0.46 -35.29 2.46
C ASP A 219 0.95 -33.91 2.03
N VAL A 220 0.02 -32.97 1.89
CA VAL A 220 0.33 -31.56 1.62
C VAL A 220 1.14 -30.95 2.77
N ALA A 221 0.78 -31.28 4.00
CA ALA A 221 1.50 -30.84 5.21
C ALA A 221 2.92 -31.39 5.32
N LYS A 222 3.22 -32.56 4.72
CA LYS A 222 4.59 -33.12 4.67
C LYS A 222 5.45 -32.44 3.61
N SER A 223 4.84 -31.80 2.62
CA SER A 223 5.55 -31.15 1.52
C SER A 223 6.35 -29.96 2.04
N ARG A 224 7.69 -30.02 1.92
CA ARG A 224 8.61 -28.93 2.27
C ARG A 224 8.63 -27.82 1.20
N SER A 225 7.49 -27.48 0.61
CA SER A 225 7.44 -26.33 -0.29
C SER A 225 7.62 -25.06 0.56
N TYR A 226 8.86 -24.61 0.68
CA TYR A 226 9.19 -23.27 1.14
C TYR A 226 8.57 -22.30 0.12
N LEU A 227 7.34 -21.88 0.39
CA LEU A 227 6.69 -20.82 -0.36
C LEU A 227 7.22 -19.51 0.21
N ASP A 228 8.39 -19.10 -0.26
CA ASP A 228 8.72 -17.69 -0.22
C ASP A 228 7.73 -16.95 -1.11
N GLU A 229 6.95 -16.11 -0.45
CA GLU A 229 6.20 -14.96 -0.95
C GLU A 229 5.40 -15.16 -2.28
N ASN A 230 4.12 -15.48 -2.10
CA ASN A 230 2.96 -15.08 -2.91
C ASN A 230 3.18 -14.78 -4.41
N CYS A 231 3.55 -15.79 -5.19
CA CYS A 231 3.54 -15.69 -6.66
C CYS A 231 2.11 -15.88 -7.21
N ALA A 232 1.44 -14.79 -7.56
CA ALA A 232 0.17 -14.80 -8.29
C ALA A 232 0.20 -13.93 -9.54
N VAL A 233 -0.62 -14.30 -10.51
CA VAL A 233 -0.76 -13.62 -11.79
C VAL A 233 -2.23 -13.46 -12.10
N TYR A 234 -2.67 -12.23 -12.27
CA TYR A 234 -3.98 -11.95 -12.85
C TYR A 234 -3.84 -11.75 -14.36
N TRP A 235 -4.61 -12.50 -15.14
CA TRP A 235 -4.63 -12.38 -16.59
C TRP A 235 -6.03 -12.65 -17.14
N ARG A 236 -6.61 -11.66 -17.83
CA ARG A 236 -7.90 -11.76 -18.55
C ARG A 236 -9.04 -12.36 -17.71
N GLY A 237 -9.21 -11.89 -16.48
CA GLY A 237 -10.29 -12.35 -15.58
C GLY A 237 -10.02 -13.70 -14.90
N VAL A 238 -8.81 -14.24 -15.03
CA VAL A 238 -8.36 -15.48 -14.39
C VAL A 238 -7.19 -15.16 -13.47
N LEU A 239 -7.21 -15.71 -12.26
CA LEU A 239 -6.16 -15.59 -11.28
C LEU A 239 -5.39 -16.92 -11.20
N TYR A 240 -4.08 -16.87 -11.43
CA TYR A 240 -3.16 -18.01 -11.41
C TYR A 240 -2.28 -17.89 -10.18
N ILE A 241 -2.21 -18.94 -9.37
CA ILE A 241 -1.58 -18.85 -8.05
C ILE A 241 -0.72 -20.07 -7.85
N HIS A 242 0.55 -19.85 -7.55
CA HIS A 242 1.42 -20.95 -7.13
C HIS A 242 0.94 -21.50 -5.78
N ASP A 243 0.73 -22.81 -5.73
CA ASP A 243 0.21 -23.54 -4.57
C ASP A 243 1.23 -24.56 -4.04
N GLN A 244 0.93 -25.09 -2.87
CA GLN A 244 1.65 -26.18 -2.22
C GLN A 244 1.66 -27.40 -3.13
N CYS A 245 2.72 -28.20 -3.01
CA CYS A 245 2.92 -29.45 -3.78
C CYS A 245 3.09 -29.27 -5.30
N ASP A 246 3.67 -28.14 -5.73
CA ASP A 246 3.99 -27.88 -7.14
C ASP A 246 2.75 -27.85 -8.05
N PHE A 247 1.68 -27.21 -7.57
CA PHE A 247 0.48 -26.93 -8.36
C PHE A 247 0.35 -25.43 -8.63
N VAL A 248 -0.35 -25.10 -9.71
CA VAL A 248 -0.88 -23.76 -9.96
C VAL A 248 -2.39 -23.84 -9.94
N LEU A 249 -3.02 -23.09 -9.05
CA LEU A 249 -4.46 -22.88 -9.09
C LEU A 249 -4.79 -21.87 -10.18
N ARG A 250 -5.58 -22.29 -11.16
CA ARG A 250 -6.19 -21.43 -12.17
C ARG A 250 -7.63 -21.16 -11.76
N MET A 251 -7.94 -19.95 -11.31
CA MET A 251 -9.25 -19.56 -10.81
C MET A 251 -9.94 -18.59 -11.77
N CYS A 252 -11.05 -19.01 -12.36
CA CYS A 252 -11.89 -18.14 -13.18
C CYS A 252 -12.87 -17.38 -12.28
N LEU A 253 -12.67 -16.07 -12.16
CA LEU A 253 -13.36 -15.26 -11.16
C LEU A 253 -14.84 -14.99 -11.51
N SER A 254 -15.18 -15.04 -12.80
CA SER A 254 -16.54 -14.74 -13.29
C SER A 254 -17.53 -15.90 -13.08
N ASN A 255 -17.07 -17.15 -13.17
CA ASN A 255 -17.92 -18.33 -13.05
C ASN A 255 -17.66 -19.14 -11.76
N CYS A 256 -16.77 -18.67 -10.89
CA CYS A 256 -16.40 -19.33 -9.64
C CYS A 256 -15.97 -20.79 -9.85
N LYS A 257 -15.15 -21.04 -10.87
CA LYS A 257 -14.54 -22.35 -11.10
C LYS A 257 -13.04 -22.27 -11.00
N TYR A 258 -12.43 -23.36 -10.58
CA TYR A 258 -10.98 -23.43 -10.50
C TYR A 258 -10.45 -24.79 -10.91
N GLN A 259 -9.18 -24.82 -11.31
CA GLN A 259 -8.47 -26.03 -11.69
C GLN A 259 -7.11 -26.04 -11.01
N ALA A 260 -6.69 -27.20 -10.52
CA ALA A 260 -5.33 -27.42 -10.04
C ALA A 260 -4.49 -28.00 -11.18
N ILE A 261 -3.50 -27.23 -11.63
CA ILE A 261 -2.63 -27.61 -12.75
C ILE A 261 -1.30 -28.05 -12.18
N LYS A 262 -0.91 -29.30 -12.43
CA LYS A 262 0.41 -29.79 -12.01
C LYS A 262 1.49 -29.01 -12.76
N MET A 263 2.50 -28.55 -12.03
CA MET A 263 3.69 -27.96 -12.63
C MET A 263 4.44 -29.01 -13.48
N PRO A 264 5.32 -28.59 -14.42
CA PRO A 264 6.22 -29.52 -15.12
C PRO A 264 6.93 -30.45 -14.13
N ASP A 265 7.28 -31.69 -14.50
CA ASP A 265 7.91 -32.63 -13.56
C ASP A 265 9.29 -32.12 -13.10
N LEU A 266 9.35 -31.65 -11.85
CA LEU A 266 10.51 -31.02 -11.25
C LEU A 266 11.19 -31.98 -10.29
N LEU A 267 12.16 -32.75 -10.78
CA LEU A 267 13.10 -33.47 -9.93
C LEU A 267 13.99 -32.46 -9.16
N ARG A 268 13.46 -31.93 -8.04
CA ARG A 268 14.21 -31.18 -7.00
C ARG A 268 14.74 -29.81 -7.42
N ALA A 269 14.01 -29.03 -8.23
CA ALA A 269 14.38 -27.64 -8.52
C ALA A 269 13.93 -26.69 -7.39
N PRO A 270 14.71 -25.65 -7.03
CA PRO A 270 14.26 -24.61 -6.10
C PRO A 270 13.06 -23.84 -6.67
N SER A 271 12.28 -23.23 -5.77
CA SER A 271 10.92 -22.73 -5.97
C SER A 271 10.67 -22.03 -7.33
N PRO A 272 9.66 -22.45 -8.11
CA PRO A 272 9.35 -21.86 -9.41
C PRO A 272 8.82 -20.43 -9.29
N HIS A 273 9.01 -19.62 -10.32
CA HIS A 273 8.54 -18.23 -10.38
C HIS A 273 7.43 -18.06 -11.41
N LEU A 274 6.23 -17.74 -10.94
CA LEU A 274 5.07 -17.52 -11.79
C LEU A 274 4.98 -16.03 -12.19
N GLY A 275 4.70 -15.74 -13.45
CA GLY A 275 4.52 -14.36 -13.92
C GLY A 275 3.77 -14.27 -15.25
N ARG A 276 3.52 -13.04 -15.70
CA ARG A 276 2.98 -12.79 -17.06
C ARG A 276 4.03 -12.15 -17.95
N SER A 277 3.97 -12.52 -19.22
CA SER A 277 4.68 -11.85 -20.30
C SER A 277 3.70 -11.53 -21.45
N MET A 278 4.20 -11.04 -22.58
CA MET A 278 3.37 -10.55 -23.69
C MET A 278 2.33 -11.58 -24.16
N SER A 279 2.71 -12.86 -24.22
CA SER A 279 1.87 -13.93 -24.77
C SER A 279 0.95 -14.62 -23.75
N GLY A 280 1.07 -14.32 -22.45
CA GLY A 280 0.23 -14.92 -21.40
C GLY A 280 0.99 -15.26 -20.12
N VAL A 281 0.61 -16.38 -19.49
CA VAL A 281 1.14 -16.81 -18.19
C VAL A 281 2.34 -17.74 -18.41
N TYR A 282 3.41 -17.46 -17.68
CA TYR A 282 4.67 -18.18 -17.74
C TYR A 282 5.11 -18.61 -16.35
N CYS A 283 5.89 -19.69 -16.33
CA CYS A 283 6.67 -20.10 -15.18
C CYS A 283 8.15 -20.13 -15.54
N ALA A 284 8.98 -19.45 -14.75
CA ALA A 284 10.42 -19.60 -14.78
C ALA A 284 10.85 -20.64 -13.74
N ILE A 285 11.66 -21.60 -14.18
CA ILE A 285 12.13 -22.71 -13.36
C ILE A 285 13.64 -22.66 -13.33
N PRO A 286 14.28 -22.50 -12.16
CA PRO A 286 15.73 -22.49 -12.07
C PRO A 286 16.29 -23.87 -12.44
N ARG A 287 17.36 -23.86 -13.23
CA ARG A 287 18.11 -25.07 -13.54
C ARG A 287 19.05 -25.41 -12.38
N LYS A 288 19.46 -26.68 -12.31
CA LYS A 288 20.58 -27.11 -11.43
C LYS A 288 21.90 -26.39 -11.77
N THR A 289 22.01 -25.84 -12.97
CA THR A 289 23.14 -25.06 -13.48
C THR A 289 22.69 -23.62 -13.73
N HIS A 290 23.49 -22.61 -13.36
CA HIS A 290 23.28 -21.16 -13.59
C HIS A 290 22.42 -20.85 -14.84
N GLY A 291 21.10 -20.68 -14.68
CA GLY A 291 20.15 -20.61 -15.81
C GLY A 291 18.70 -20.94 -15.43
N PHE A 292 17.78 -20.76 -16.38
CA PHE A 292 16.34 -20.93 -16.18
C PHE A 292 15.68 -21.63 -17.38
N GLN A 293 14.55 -22.30 -17.14
CA GLN A 293 13.63 -22.73 -18.17
C GLN A 293 12.35 -21.90 -18.09
N PHE A 294 11.88 -21.38 -19.22
CA PHE A 294 10.64 -20.61 -19.30
C PHE A 294 9.56 -21.47 -19.94
N TRP A 295 8.55 -21.82 -19.15
CA TRP A 295 7.41 -22.63 -19.54
C TRP A 295 6.19 -21.74 -19.69
N TYR A 296 5.51 -21.85 -20.83
CA TYR A 296 4.25 -21.18 -21.12
C TYR A 296 3.09 -22.09 -20.77
N LEU A 297 2.06 -21.55 -20.14
CA LEU A 297 0.81 -22.28 -19.93
C LEU A 297 -0.06 -22.12 -21.18
N ASP A 298 -0.14 -23.18 -21.99
CA ASP A 298 -1.05 -23.27 -23.11
C ASP A 298 -2.44 -23.69 -22.61
N GLU A 299 -3.44 -22.90 -22.95
CA GLU A 299 -4.86 -23.12 -22.61
C GLU A 299 -5.72 -23.40 -23.85
N SER A 300 -5.08 -23.68 -24.98
CA SER A 300 -5.79 -24.02 -26.22
C SER A 300 -6.59 -25.31 -26.09
N CYS A 301 -7.71 -25.37 -26.82
CA CYS A 301 -8.58 -26.55 -26.87
C CYS A 301 -9.14 -27.02 -25.50
N GLY A 302 -9.15 -26.14 -24.49
CA GLY A 302 -9.67 -26.46 -23.15
C GLY A 302 -8.76 -27.38 -22.34
N GLN A 303 -7.51 -27.60 -22.77
CA GLN A 303 -6.49 -28.32 -22.02
C GLN A 303 -5.46 -27.34 -21.46
N MET A 304 -5.02 -27.59 -20.23
CA MET A 304 -4.03 -26.76 -19.54
C MET A 304 -2.71 -27.52 -19.56
N LYS A 305 -1.80 -27.09 -20.45
CA LYS A 305 -0.54 -27.79 -20.66
C LYS A 305 0.64 -26.83 -20.59
N TRP A 306 1.64 -27.19 -19.81
CA TRP A 306 2.91 -26.48 -19.81
C TRP A 306 3.73 -26.83 -21.05
N VAL A 307 4.19 -25.81 -21.77
CA VAL A 307 5.01 -25.91 -22.98
C VAL A 307 6.31 -25.15 -22.76
N LEU A 308 7.46 -25.83 -22.87
CA LEU A 308 8.77 -25.16 -22.79
C LEU A 308 8.92 -24.21 -23.98
N LYS A 309 9.09 -22.92 -23.70
CA LYS A 309 9.28 -21.88 -24.72
C LYS A 309 10.74 -21.54 -24.93
N HIS A 310 11.47 -21.45 -23.83
CA HIS A 310 12.85 -21.03 -23.89
C HIS A 310 13.67 -21.65 -22.77
N ASP A 311 14.94 -21.82 -23.04
CA ASP A 311 15.87 -22.50 -22.17
C ASP A 311 17.21 -21.77 -22.14
N ILE A 312 17.48 -21.08 -21.04
CA ILE A 312 18.64 -20.21 -20.91
C ILE A 312 19.71 -20.83 -20.01
N ASN A 313 20.93 -20.93 -20.53
CA ASN A 313 22.13 -21.30 -19.77
C ASN A 313 23.00 -20.06 -19.60
N LEU A 314 23.05 -19.55 -18.36
CA LEU A 314 23.81 -18.38 -17.94
C LEU A 314 25.21 -18.73 -17.42
N LYS A 315 25.67 -19.99 -17.55
CA LYS A 315 27.05 -20.35 -17.21
C LYS A 315 28.07 -19.58 -18.08
N SER A 316 27.74 -19.30 -19.34
CA SER A 316 28.54 -18.45 -20.23
C SER A 316 28.50 -16.97 -19.87
N PHE A 317 27.57 -16.55 -18.99
CA PHE A 317 27.29 -15.15 -18.67
C PHE A 317 28.24 -14.53 -17.65
N GLY A 318 28.74 -15.32 -16.68
CA GLY A 318 29.62 -14.80 -15.61
C GLY A 318 30.90 -14.13 -16.11
N ARG A 319 31.29 -14.37 -17.36
CA ARG A 319 32.48 -13.81 -18.00
C ARG A 319 32.38 -12.30 -18.28
N LYS A 320 31.17 -11.73 -18.35
CA LYS A 320 30.92 -10.33 -18.78
C LYS A 320 30.64 -9.35 -17.64
N PHE A 321 30.42 -9.85 -16.42
CA PHE A 321 30.01 -9.05 -15.26
C PHE A 321 31.11 -9.07 -14.19
N HIS A 322 32.27 -8.48 -14.51
CA HIS A 322 33.22 -8.04 -13.49
C HIS A 322 32.92 -6.58 -13.13
N PRO A 323 32.53 -6.27 -11.88
CA PRO A 323 32.05 -4.94 -11.48
C PRO A 323 33.06 -3.81 -11.62
N GLY A 324 34.35 -4.12 -11.77
CA GLY A 324 35.45 -3.16 -11.73
C GLY A 324 35.88 -2.55 -13.06
N GLU A 325 35.64 -3.20 -14.21
CA GLU A 325 36.30 -2.79 -15.47
C GLU A 325 35.35 -2.27 -16.56
N TYR A 326 34.05 -2.60 -16.55
CA TYR A 326 33.14 -2.28 -17.67
C TYR A 326 32.04 -1.25 -17.37
N PHE A 327 31.67 -1.02 -16.10
CA PHE A 327 30.50 -0.19 -15.75
C PHE A 327 30.85 1.23 -15.29
N GLY A 328 32.12 1.64 -15.37
CA GLY A 328 32.61 2.94 -14.91
C GLY A 328 32.36 4.14 -15.84
N GLY A 329 31.56 3.99 -16.90
CA GLY A 329 31.51 4.98 -18.00
C GLY A 329 30.40 6.04 -17.94
N GLN A 330 29.19 5.70 -17.46
CA GLN A 330 28.03 6.61 -17.47
C GLN A 330 27.04 6.19 -16.37
N THR A 331 27.10 6.85 -15.22
CA THR A 331 26.19 6.59 -14.08
C THR A 331 24.74 6.98 -14.35
N ASP A 332 24.51 7.87 -15.31
CA ASP A 332 23.25 8.63 -15.44
C ASP A 332 22.16 7.88 -16.23
N LYS A 333 22.47 6.72 -16.82
CA LYS A 333 21.52 5.86 -17.57
C LYS A 333 21.01 4.65 -16.78
N HIS A 334 21.52 4.43 -15.56
CA HIS A 334 21.17 3.26 -14.76
C HIS A 334 19.94 3.52 -13.87
N TRP A 335 19.18 2.46 -13.64
CA TRP A 335 18.15 2.40 -12.61
C TRP A 335 18.81 2.54 -11.22
N ILE A 336 18.07 3.16 -10.30
CA ILE A 336 18.53 3.51 -8.97
C ILE A 336 17.66 2.78 -7.95
N LEU A 337 18.32 2.10 -7.01
CA LEU A 337 17.69 1.60 -5.80
C LEU A 337 17.55 2.75 -4.80
N GLN A 338 16.34 2.94 -4.26
CA GLN A 338 16.09 4.07 -3.35
C GLN A 338 16.81 3.97 -2.00
N ASP A 339 17.08 2.74 -1.54
CA ASP A 339 17.79 2.45 -0.29
C ASP A 339 17.09 3.08 0.92
N VAL A 340 15.78 2.79 1.04
CA VAL A 340 14.84 3.34 2.01
C VAL A 340 15.11 2.81 3.41
N ASN A 341 15.33 1.50 3.55
CA ASN A 341 15.59 0.85 4.85
C ASN A 341 16.84 1.41 5.50
N TYR A 342 17.95 1.52 4.78
CA TYR A 342 19.17 2.12 5.34
C TYR A 342 18.93 3.54 5.87
N ARG A 343 18.14 4.33 5.15
CA ARG A 343 17.87 5.73 5.52
C ARG A 343 16.85 5.88 6.65
N LYS A 344 15.94 4.93 6.83
CA LYS A 344 14.87 4.98 7.87
C LYS A 344 15.18 4.15 9.11
N CYS A 345 15.87 3.02 8.98
CA CYS A 345 16.18 2.09 10.06
C CYS A 345 17.56 2.33 10.71
N SER A 346 18.44 3.14 10.12
CA SER A 346 19.70 3.58 10.76
C SER A 346 19.53 4.41 12.04
N GLN A 347 18.29 4.64 12.49
CA GLN A 347 18.00 5.21 13.82
C GLN A 347 17.93 4.16 14.94
N PHE A 348 17.89 2.85 14.62
CA PHE A 348 17.71 1.78 15.60
C PHE A 348 18.96 0.96 15.91
N GLU A 349 20.09 1.19 15.23
CA GLU A 349 21.36 0.52 15.49
C GLU A 349 22.49 1.54 15.72
N HIS A 350 23.40 1.23 16.63
CA HIS A 350 24.37 2.12 17.30
C HIS A 350 25.44 2.79 16.42
N HIS A 351 25.23 3.02 15.12
CA HIS A 351 26.24 3.60 14.23
C HIS A 351 25.79 4.89 13.55
N ARG A 352 26.47 5.98 13.95
CA ARG A 352 26.52 7.35 13.39
C ARG A 352 25.19 7.94 12.90
N LYS A 353 24.67 8.89 13.70
CA LYS A 353 23.73 9.93 13.24
C LYS A 353 24.22 10.54 11.92
N ILE A 354 23.51 10.26 10.82
CA ILE A 354 23.59 11.06 9.61
C ILE A 354 22.44 12.07 9.71
N ASP A 355 22.76 13.32 10.05
CA ASP A 355 21.85 14.47 9.93
C ASP A 355 21.59 14.75 8.45
N GLY A 356 20.76 13.92 7.82
CA GLY A 356 20.40 14.03 6.41
C GLY A 356 18.89 13.88 6.25
N LYS A 357 18.19 15.00 6.05
CA LYS A 357 16.77 14.99 5.66
C LYS A 357 16.60 14.12 4.42
N TYR A 358 15.85 13.03 4.52
CA TYR A 358 15.44 12.27 3.35
C TYR A 358 14.60 13.16 2.44
N LYS A 359 15.09 13.38 1.23
CA LYS A 359 14.34 13.89 0.09
C LYS A 359 14.60 12.86 -1.01
N ALA A 360 13.56 12.38 -1.68
CA ALA A 360 13.75 11.58 -2.88
C ALA A 360 14.72 12.35 -3.82
N PRO A 361 15.68 11.66 -4.47
CA PRO A 361 16.62 12.32 -5.38
C PRO A 361 15.87 13.22 -6.38
N ALA A 362 16.45 14.36 -6.71
CA ALA A 362 15.90 15.20 -7.76
C ALA A 362 15.85 14.39 -9.05
N GLU A 363 14.66 14.36 -9.63
CA GLU A 363 14.31 13.62 -10.81
C GLU A 363 14.81 14.37 -12.06
N GLU A 364 15.87 13.87 -12.70
CA GLU A 364 16.45 14.48 -13.90
C GLU A 364 15.84 13.93 -15.20
N LYS A 365 15.70 14.82 -16.19
CA LYS A 365 15.10 14.55 -17.50
C LYS A 365 15.90 13.53 -18.30
N TYR A 366 15.42 12.28 -18.35
CA TYR A 366 15.91 11.29 -19.32
C TYR A 366 14.77 10.42 -19.85
N ASP A 367 14.57 10.45 -21.17
CA ASP A 367 13.68 9.55 -21.90
C ASP A 367 14.47 8.29 -22.26
N TRP A 368 14.12 7.17 -21.62
CA TRP A 368 14.55 5.83 -22.05
C TRP A 368 13.54 5.29 -23.05
N ASN A 369 14.01 4.79 -24.19
CA ASN A 369 13.26 3.94 -25.12
C ASN A 369 13.74 2.49 -24.95
N SER A 370 12.83 1.52 -25.10
CA SER A 370 13.22 0.11 -25.08
C SER A 370 14.00 -0.31 -26.32
N ASP A 371 14.19 0.63 -27.24
CA ASP A 371 14.86 0.48 -28.50
C ASP A 371 16.31 1.01 -28.43
N ASP A 372 16.77 1.50 -27.26
CA ASP A 372 18.16 1.95 -27.09
C ASP A 372 19.12 0.77 -27.01
N ASP A 373 19.95 0.65 -28.05
CA ASP A 373 20.88 -0.44 -28.36
C ASP A 373 22.13 -0.50 -27.46
N ASN A 374 22.01 -0.29 -26.14
CA ASN A 374 23.09 -0.66 -25.19
C ASN A 374 23.11 -2.19 -24.96
N ILE A 375 23.17 -2.92 -26.07
CA ILE A 375 23.07 -4.37 -26.20
C ILE A 375 24.48 -4.94 -26.22
N LEU A 376 24.81 -5.80 -25.25
CA LEU A 376 26.09 -6.49 -25.25
C LEU A 376 26.03 -7.73 -26.17
N ASP A 377 26.71 -7.67 -27.32
CA ASP A 377 26.78 -8.78 -28.29
C ASP A 377 27.54 -10.01 -27.75
N THR A 378 27.09 -11.20 -28.10
CA THR A 378 27.57 -12.53 -27.63
C THR A 378 28.84 -13.04 -28.35
N GLY A 379 29.39 -12.29 -29.30
CA GLY A 379 30.26 -12.81 -30.36
C GLY A 379 31.77 -13.03 -30.12
N HIS A 380 32.40 -12.56 -29.03
CA HIS A 380 33.86 -12.69 -28.89
C HIS A 380 34.29 -13.27 -27.54
N ALA A 381 34.77 -14.52 -27.58
CA ALA A 381 35.20 -15.30 -26.43
C ALA A 381 36.69 -15.62 -26.53
N VAL A 382 37.50 -15.21 -25.54
CA VAL A 382 38.78 -15.87 -25.22
C VAL A 382 39.04 -15.81 -23.70
N GLN A 383 39.48 -16.97 -23.17
CA GLN A 383 40.04 -17.28 -21.84
C GLN A 383 39.13 -17.46 -20.62
N GLU A 384 39.46 -18.52 -19.88
CA GLU A 384 38.68 -19.17 -18.82
C GLU A 384 38.96 -18.56 -17.44
N THR A 385 37.95 -17.92 -16.82
CA THR A 385 37.83 -17.77 -15.35
C THR A 385 36.36 -17.70 -14.90
N ARG A 386 36.14 -17.75 -13.57
CA ARG A 386 35.02 -18.33 -12.78
C ARG A 386 33.57 -17.99 -13.21
N SER A 387 32.67 -18.95 -12.99
CA SER A 387 31.20 -18.82 -13.19
C SER A 387 30.60 -17.85 -12.16
N PRO A 388 29.48 -17.16 -12.44
CA PRO A 388 28.85 -16.27 -11.45
C PRO A 388 28.27 -17.11 -10.31
N GLU A 389 28.53 -16.76 -9.05
CA GLU A 389 28.21 -17.61 -7.88
C GLU A 389 26.70 -17.73 -7.61
N HIS A 390 25.89 -16.74 -8.00
CA HIS A 390 24.44 -16.72 -7.84
C HIS A 390 23.75 -15.99 -9.02
N ILE A 391 22.58 -16.49 -9.42
CA ILE A 391 21.68 -15.82 -10.36
C ILE A 391 20.26 -15.94 -9.81
N GLY A 392 19.70 -14.81 -9.39
CA GLY A 392 18.32 -14.71 -8.93
C GLY A 392 17.36 -14.32 -10.04
N PHE A 393 16.06 -14.52 -9.79
CA PHE A 393 14.98 -14.06 -10.66
C PHE A 393 14.35 -12.80 -10.06
N LEU A 394 14.01 -11.81 -10.89
CA LEU A 394 13.39 -10.54 -10.45
C LEU A 394 12.03 -10.27 -11.11
N GLY A 395 11.53 -11.21 -11.92
CA GLY A 395 10.20 -11.15 -12.50
C GLY A 395 10.18 -11.14 -14.02
N PHE A 396 9.00 -11.34 -14.58
CA PHE A 396 8.76 -11.23 -16.01
C PHE A 396 8.44 -9.77 -16.41
N HIS A 397 8.86 -9.37 -17.60
CA HIS A 397 8.38 -8.14 -18.21
C HIS A 397 6.93 -8.36 -18.72
N PRO A 398 5.94 -7.61 -18.23
CA PRO A 398 4.53 -7.87 -18.48
C PRO A 398 4.07 -7.70 -19.94
N TYR A 399 4.83 -6.96 -20.75
CA TYR A 399 4.46 -6.59 -22.13
C TYR A 399 5.51 -6.95 -23.19
N LYS A 400 6.59 -7.63 -22.80
CA LYS A 400 7.68 -8.05 -23.68
C LYS A 400 8.15 -9.42 -23.23
N GLU A 401 8.58 -10.25 -24.17
CA GLU A 401 9.15 -11.58 -23.93
C GLU A 401 10.57 -11.44 -23.36
N MET A 402 10.62 -10.91 -22.14
CA MET A 402 11.81 -10.49 -21.41
C MET A 402 11.65 -10.79 -19.92
N VAL A 403 12.75 -11.11 -19.23
CA VAL A 403 12.80 -11.29 -17.77
C VAL A 403 13.79 -10.30 -17.15
N PHE A 404 13.60 -10.02 -15.87
CA PHE A 404 14.57 -9.36 -15.03
C PHE A 404 15.29 -10.41 -14.17
N LEU A 405 16.62 -10.31 -14.10
CA LEU A 405 17.46 -11.25 -13.35
C LEU A 405 18.39 -10.47 -12.42
N ASP A 406 18.65 -11.06 -11.27
CA ASP A 406 19.74 -10.73 -10.37
C ASP A 406 20.98 -11.48 -10.87
N VAL A 407 22.11 -10.78 -10.96
CA VAL A 407 23.40 -11.41 -11.28
C VAL A 407 24.42 -11.09 -10.21
N ALA A 408 25.00 -12.16 -9.65
CA ALA A 408 26.17 -12.14 -8.76
C ALA A 408 26.01 -11.24 -7.51
N ASN A 409 24.79 -11.08 -7.00
CA ASN A 409 24.49 -10.23 -5.83
C ASN A 409 24.95 -8.76 -5.97
N ASP A 410 25.12 -8.25 -7.20
CA ASP A 410 25.63 -6.90 -7.43
C ASP A 410 24.64 -6.04 -8.25
N GLY A 411 24.02 -6.59 -9.29
CA GLY A 411 23.09 -5.81 -10.11
C GLY A 411 22.03 -6.59 -10.87
N ALA A 412 21.03 -5.85 -11.34
CA ALA A 412 19.95 -6.37 -12.15
C ALA A 412 20.25 -6.23 -13.65
N VAL A 413 19.78 -7.22 -14.40
CA VAL A 413 19.80 -7.25 -15.86
C VAL A 413 18.40 -7.51 -16.41
N ALA A 414 18.07 -6.89 -17.54
CA ALA A 414 16.96 -7.28 -18.38
C ALA A 414 17.46 -8.24 -19.46
N TYR A 415 16.78 -9.37 -19.67
CA TYR A 415 17.08 -10.35 -20.71
C TYR A 415 15.89 -10.53 -21.64
N ASP A 416 16.06 -10.19 -22.91
CA ASP A 416 15.11 -10.50 -23.99
C ASP A 416 15.47 -11.85 -24.60
N TRP A 417 14.58 -12.83 -24.43
CA TRP A 417 14.85 -14.19 -24.94
C TRP A 417 14.56 -14.37 -26.43
N ASN A 418 13.80 -13.48 -27.07
CA ASN A 418 13.60 -13.53 -28.52
C ASN A 418 14.88 -13.12 -29.26
N SER A 419 15.55 -12.09 -28.76
CA SER A 419 16.81 -11.59 -29.34
C SER A 419 18.06 -12.21 -28.68
N SER A 420 17.90 -12.90 -27.55
CA SER A 420 18.99 -13.36 -26.68
C SER A 420 19.94 -12.24 -26.22
N LYS A 421 19.40 -11.02 -26.11
CA LYS A 421 20.15 -9.81 -25.72
C LYS A 421 19.90 -9.43 -24.27
N PHE A 422 20.87 -8.74 -23.68
CA PHE A 422 20.83 -8.32 -22.28
C PHE A 422 21.18 -6.84 -22.15
N GLN A 423 20.59 -6.22 -21.13
CA GLN A 423 20.86 -4.86 -20.73
C GLN A 423 21.08 -4.82 -19.22
N TYR A 424 22.21 -4.25 -18.79
CA TYR A 424 22.43 -3.97 -17.37
C TYR A 424 21.55 -2.80 -16.93
N LEU A 425 20.82 -2.99 -15.84
CA LEU A 425 19.90 -1.99 -15.33
C LEU A 425 20.54 -1.14 -14.23
N GLY A 426 21.31 -1.73 -13.34
CA GLY A 426 21.91 -1.01 -12.21
C GLY A 426 22.11 -1.92 -11.00
N ARG A 427 22.69 -1.35 -9.94
CA ARG A 427 22.89 -2.06 -8.67
C ARG A 427 21.58 -2.20 -7.92
N ILE A 428 21.36 -3.40 -7.40
CA ILE A 428 20.12 -3.73 -6.69
C ILE A 428 20.32 -4.03 -5.21
N PHE A 429 21.53 -4.08 -4.67
CA PHE A 429 21.72 -4.26 -3.23
C PHE A 429 21.92 -2.92 -2.50
N PRO A 430 21.32 -2.73 -1.31
CA PRO A 430 21.54 -1.58 -0.43
C PRO A 430 23.02 -1.31 -0.13
N LYS A 431 23.41 -0.03 0.09
CA LYS A 431 24.82 0.39 0.21
C LYS A 431 25.61 -0.23 1.39
N HIS A 432 24.93 -0.89 2.32
CA HIS A 432 25.49 -1.51 3.53
C HIS A 432 24.85 -2.87 3.82
N PHE A 433 24.37 -3.55 2.78
CA PHE A 433 23.70 -4.84 2.96
C PHE A 433 24.60 -5.89 3.63
N ASP A 434 25.92 -5.80 3.41
CA ASP A 434 26.94 -6.68 4.02
C ASP A 434 27.30 -6.35 5.48
N ASP A 435 26.90 -5.19 6.02
CA ASP A 435 27.20 -4.78 7.40
C ASP A 435 26.28 -5.47 8.43
N PHE A 436 25.14 -6.02 7.98
CA PHE A 436 24.33 -6.90 8.82
C PHE A 436 25.06 -8.23 8.96
N GLU A 437 25.29 -8.73 10.18
CA GLU A 437 26.11 -9.92 10.52
C GLU A 437 25.66 -11.26 9.87
N PHE A 438 24.78 -11.24 8.85
CA PHE A 438 24.24 -12.39 8.15
C PHE A 438 24.63 -12.35 6.67
N LYS A 439 25.80 -12.92 6.33
CA LYS A 439 26.33 -13.09 4.95
C LYS A 439 25.44 -13.90 3.97
N ASN A 440 24.20 -14.20 4.34
CA ASN A 440 23.25 -15.03 3.58
C ASN A 440 21.86 -14.38 3.39
N ALA A 441 21.67 -13.11 3.74
CA ALA A 441 20.42 -12.41 3.45
C ALA A 441 20.28 -12.20 1.93
N GLY A 442 19.09 -12.41 1.36
CA GLY A 442 18.85 -12.31 -0.07
C GLY A 442 17.59 -11.52 -0.42
N ILE A 443 17.20 -11.61 -1.70
CA ILE A 443 15.90 -11.11 -2.18
C ILE A 443 14.85 -12.18 -1.90
N ARG A 444 13.79 -11.80 -1.17
CA ARG A 444 12.69 -12.68 -0.78
C ARG A 444 11.49 -12.61 -1.71
N ALA A 445 11.19 -11.43 -2.24
CA ALA A 445 10.24 -11.25 -3.35
C ALA A 445 10.52 -10.01 -4.17
N TYR A 446 9.86 -9.97 -5.31
CA TYR A 446 9.97 -8.91 -6.30
C TYR A 446 8.61 -8.72 -6.99
N PHE A 447 8.30 -7.47 -7.33
CA PHE A 447 7.02 -7.10 -7.96
C PHE A 447 7.28 -6.07 -9.08
N PRO A 448 7.40 -6.51 -10.35
CA PRO A 448 7.49 -5.61 -11.49
C PRO A 448 6.29 -4.67 -11.55
N TYR A 449 6.54 -3.37 -11.46
CA TYR A 449 5.49 -2.38 -11.28
C TYR A 449 5.23 -1.57 -12.55
N THR A 450 3.95 -1.52 -12.94
CA THR A 450 3.45 -0.75 -14.09
C THR A 450 2.41 0.25 -13.58
N PRO A 451 2.66 1.57 -13.60
CA PRO A 451 1.76 2.57 -13.03
C PRO A 451 0.34 2.50 -13.61
N CYS A 452 -0.65 2.69 -12.73
CA CYS A 452 -2.04 2.92 -13.11
C CYS A 452 -2.50 4.32 -12.65
N TRP A 453 -2.92 5.18 -13.58
CA TRP A 453 -3.33 6.55 -13.27
C TRP A 453 -4.82 6.68 -12.99
N LEU A 454 -5.30 5.94 -12.00
CA LEU A 454 -6.72 5.91 -11.64
C LEU A 454 -7.14 7.23 -10.97
N TYR A 455 -7.89 8.07 -11.68
CA TYR A 455 -8.32 9.39 -11.20
C TYR A 455 -9.33 9.34 -10.05
N GLU A 456 -10.08 8.25 -9.92
CA GLU A 456 -11.02 7.98 -8.83
C GLU A 456 -10.61 6.66 -8.18
N PHE A 457 -9.94 6.71 -7.02
CA PHE A 457 -9.56 5.50 -6.29
C PHE A 457 -10.72 5.10 -5.39
N PRO A 458 -11.19 3.84 -5.42
CA PRO A 458 -12.27 3.39 -4.54
C PRO A 458 -11.85 3.55 -3.07
N LYS A 459 -12.20 4.69 -2.47
CA LYS A 459 -12.02 4.91 -1.04
C LYS A 459 -12.97 3.94 -0.34
N ILE A 460 -12.41 3.00 0.43
CA ILE A 460 -13.22 2.06 1.19
C ILE A 460 -13.96 2.85 2.28
N ASN A 461 -13.30 3.83 2.91
CA ASN A 461 -13.88 4.70 3.94
C ASN A 461 -13.41 6.17 3.78
N SER A 462 -14.18 7.14 4.28
CA SER A 462 -13.63 8.47 4.64
C SER A 462 -12.61 8.27 5.77
N GLU A 463 -11.64 9.18 5.89
CA GLU A 463 -10.60 9.15 6.96
C GLU A 463 -11.20 8.95 8.37
N SER A 464 -12.50 9.25 8.54
CA SER A 464 -13.30 9.06 9.75
C SER A 464 -13.60 7.61 10.19
N GLN A 465 -13.37 6.55 9.39
CA GLN A 465 -13.59 5.15 9.84
C GLN A 465 -12.30 4.36 10.07
N LEU A 466 -11.12 4.97 9.86
CA LEU A 466 -9.84 4.35 10.21
C LEU A 466 -9.60 4.35 11.73
N GLU A 467 -10.41 5.10 12.48
CA GLU A 467 -10.24 5.36 13.92
C GLU A 467 -11.10 4.47 14.85
N ASP A 468 -12.12 3.76 14.33
CA ASP A 468 -13.02 2.94 15.18
C ASP A 468 -12.43 1.56 15.55
N ASP A 469 -11.60 0.95 14.69
CA ASP A 469 -11.15 -0.44 14.88
C ASP A 469 -9.81 -0.60 15.62
N GLN A 470 -9.16 0.49 16.03
CA GLN A 470 -8.01 0.44 16.96
C GLN A 470 -8.35 0.91 18.39
N LEU A 471 -9.63 1.22 18.64
CA LEU A 471 -10.19 1.60 19.94
C LEU A 471 -11.49 0.86 20.25
N SER A 472 -11.63 -0.39 19.78
CA SER A 472 -12.69 -1.30 20.26
C SER A 472 -12.41 -1.73 21.70
N GLY A 473 -12.69 -0.80 22.60
CA GLY A 473 -12.47 -0.87 24.03
C GLY A 473 -12.95 0.41 24.68
N VAL A 474 -14.27 0.64 24.61
CA VAL A 474 -15.04 1.77 25.17
C VAL A 474 -15.12 3.00 24.27
N GLN A 475 -16.33 3.27 23.77
CA GLN A 475 -16.77 4.56 23.22
C GLN A 475 -16.46 5.66 24.26
N ALA A 476 -15.32 6.33 24.13
CA ALA A 476 -14.81 7.23 25.15
C ALA A 476 -15.61 8.54 25.13
N ARG A 477 -16.62 8.65 26.00
CA ARG A 477 -17.31 9.91 26.31
C ARG A 477 -16.36 10.90 27.00
N TRP A 478 -16.67 12.20 26.93
CA TRP A 478 -15.94 13.25 27.64
C TRP A 478 -15.80 12.93 29.14
N LYS A 479 -14.62 13.17 29.72
CA LYS A 479 -14.34 12.90 31.14
C LYS A 479 -13.94 14.17 31.88
N LYS A 480 -14.49 14.36 33.08
CA LYS A 480 -14.11 15.44 33.98
C LYS A 480 -12.62 15.40 34.31
N PRO A 481 -11.91 16.54 34.29
CA PRO A 481 -10.51 16.60 34.67
C PRO A 481 -10.34 16.56 36.20
N ALA A 482 -9.11 16.37 36.68
CA ALA A 482 -8.81 16.40 38.11
C ALA A 482 -9.10 17.78 38.75
N GLN A 483 -9.33 17.81 40.06
CA GLN A 483 -9.60 19.06 40.80
C GLN A 483 -8.50 20.11 40.57
N GLY A 484 -8.92 21.32 40.19
CA GLY A 484 -8.03 22.44 39.87
C GLY A 484 -7.35 22.36 38.51
N VAL A 485 -7.76 21.45 37.62
CA VAL A 485 -7.40 21.43 36.19
C VAL A 485 -8.57 21.97 35.37
N PHE A 486 -8.26 22.75 34.34
CA PHE A 486 -9.21 23.13 33.30
C PHE A 486 -9.05 22.22 32.09
N LYS A 487 -10.16 21.66 31.61
CA LYS A 487 -10.20 20.88 30.38
C LYS A 487 -10.63 21.76 29.22
N ILE A 488 -9.87 21.76 28.14
CA ILE A 488 -10.15 22.58 26.95
C ILE A 488 -10.33 21.68 25.73
N ASN A 489 -11.55 21.61 25.21
CA ASN A 489 -11.85 20.99 23.92
C ASN A 489 -11.66 22.04 22.81
N VAL A 490 -10.99 21.67 21.72
CA VAL A 490 -10.76 22.57 20.57
C VAL A 490 -11.09 21.87 19.26
N ASP A 491 -11.59 22.63 18.30
CA ASP A 491 -11.91 22.17 16.94
C ASP A 491 -11.79 23.34 15.95
N ALA A 492 -11.77 23.04 14.66
CA ALA A 492 -11.82 24.01 13.59
C ALA A 492 -12.77 23.63 12.44
N SER A 493 -13.20 24.65 11.71
CA SER A 493 -13.92 24.53 10.45
C SER A 493 -13.14 25.22 9.35
N PHE A 494 -13.19 24.67 8.14
CA PHE A 494 -12.51 25.18 6.96
C PHE A 494 -13.43 25.13 5.74
N HIS A 495 -13.48 26.22 5.00
CA HIS A 495 -14.23 26.40 3.76
C HIS A 495 -13.23 26.54 2.60
N GLU A 496 -13.11 25.49 1.77
CA GLU A 496 -12.07 25.38 0.74
C GLU A 496 -12.27 26.37 -0.42
N GLU A 497 -13.51 26.63 -0.83
CA GLU A 497 -13.81 27.53 -1.95
C GLU A 497 -13.41 28.99 -1.65
N GLU A 498 -13.69 29.48 -0.44
CA GLU A 498 -13.38 30.84 -0.02
C GLU A 498 -12.02 30.98 0.69
N MET A 499 -11.35 29.86 0.97
CA MET A 499 -10.13 29.79 1.79
C MET A 499 -10.31 30.46 3.15
N GLN A 500 -11.43 30.17 3.81
CA GLN A 500 -11.87 30.75 5.08
C GLN A 500 -12.04 29.67 6.15
N GLY A 501 -12.18 30.05 7.42
CA GLY A 501 -12.46 29.08 8.46
C GLY A 501 -12.73 29.72 9.81
N ALA A 502 -13.14 28.89 10.78
CA ALA A 502 -13.29 29.31 12.16
C ALA A 502 -12.64 28.32 13.13
N THR A 503 -12.10 28.82 14.23
CA THR A 503 -11.68 28.00 15.38
C THR A 503 -12.76 28.04 16.45
N GLY A 504 -12.92 26.96 17.19
CA GLY A 504 -13.88 26.79 18.27
C GLY A 504 -13.21 26.15 19.48
N LEU A 505 -13.52 26.64 20.68
CA LEU A 505 -13.03 26.05 21.91
C LEU A 505 -14.06 26.14 23.04
N VAL A 506 -14.00 25.17 23.95
CA VAL A 506 -14.84 25.07 25.15
C VAL A 506 -13.96 24.69 26.34
N VAL A 507 -13.97 25.53 27.38
CA VAL A 507 -13.22 25.36 28.62
C VAL A 507 -14.16 24.97 29.75
N ARG A 508 -13.86 23.87 30.43
CA ARG A 508 -14.63 23.33 31.55
C ARG A 508 -13.75 23.06 32.76
N ASP A 509 -14.32 23.14 33.95
CA ASP A 509 -13.64 22.78 35.20
C ASP A 509 -13.84 21.30 35.59
N HIS A 510 -13.26 20.93 36.73
CA HIS A 510 -13.34 19.61 37.34
C HIS A 510 -14.75 19.13 37.70
N VAL A 511 -15.75 20.02 37.85
CA VAL A 511 -17.13 19.61 38.07
C VAL A 511 -17.92 19.47 36.77
N GLY A 512 -17.33 19.86 35.63
CA GLY A 512 -17.96 19.86 34.31
C GLY A 512 -18.67 21.18 33.98
N SER A 513 -18.50 22.22 34.80
CA SER A 513 -19.10 23.53 34.55
C SER A 513 -18.37 24.25 33.43
N LEU A 514 -19.13 24.91 32.55
CA LEU A 514 -18.56 25.77 31.52
C LEU A 514 -17.93 27.02 32.16
N ILE A 515 -16.64 27.22 31.92
CA ILE A 515 -15.89 28.38 32.38
C ILE A 515 -15.80 29.42 31.27
N SER A 516 -15.45 28.99 30.06
CA SER A 516 -15.48 29.85 28.88
C SER A 516 -15.69 29.05 27.59
N ALA A 517 -16.20 29.71 26.57
CA ALA A 517 -16.24 29.20 25.20
C ALA A 517 -15.85 30.33 24.25
N GLN A 518 -15.16 30.02 23.16
CA GLN A 518 -14.76 31.01 22.17
C GLN A 518 -14.85 30.46 20.77
N ALA A 519 -15.25 31.32 19.84
CA ALA A 519 -15.15 31.06 18.41
C ALA A 519 -14.46 32.24 17.72
N LEU A 520 -13.51 31.98 16.83
CA LEU A 520 -12.78 33.00 16.07
C LEU A 520 -12.85 32.74 14.57
N TRP A 521 -13.16 33.77 13.80
CA TRP A 521 -13.18 33.72 12.34
C TRP A 521 -11.83 34.09 11.74
N TYR A 522 -11.44 33.36 10.72
CA TYR A 522 -10.25 33.60 9.90
C TYR A 522 -10.64 33.81 8.45
N ALA A 523 -10.42 35.04 7.96
CA ALA A 523 -10.67 35.40 6.57
C ALA A 523 -9.71 34.72 5.58
N HIS A 524 -8.58 34.19 6.07
CA HIS A 524 -7.56 33.50 5.29
C HIS A 524 -7.07 32.27 6.04
N ALA A 525 -7.47 31.10 5.55
CA ALA A 525 -7.07 29.78 6.01
C ALA A 525 -6.41 29.06 4.83
N ALA A 526 -5.21 28.52 5.05
CA ALA A 526 -4.43 27.88 3.97
C ALA A 526 -4.78 26.39 3.80
N SER A 527 -5.25 25.75 4.87
CA SER A 527 -5.64 24.35 4.91
C SER A 527 -6.48 24.06 6.17
N PRO A 528 -7.20 22.93 6.20
CA PRO A 528 -7.83 22.42 7.43
C PRO A 528 -6.81 22.26 8.56
N MET A 529 -5.63 21.70 8.28
CA MET A 529 -4.58 21.45 9.28
C MET A 529 -4.07 22.74 9.94
N ILE A 530 -3.95 23.83 9.17
CA ILE A 530 -3.61 25.16 9.69
C ILE A 530 -4.68 25.65 10.66
N MET A 531 -5.96 25.41 10.35
CA MET A 531 -7.07 25.83 11.20
C MET A 531 -7.12 25.04 12.51
N GLU A 532 -6.90 23.73 12.46
CA GLU A 532 -6.78 22.90 13.67
C GLU A 532 -5.62 23.35 14.58
N ALA A 533 -4.45 23.62 13.98
CA ALA A 533 -3.32 24.15 14.73
C ALA A 533 -3.60 25.54 15.32
N ARG A 534 -4.37 26.38 14.61
CA ARG A 534 -4.82 27.68 15.12
C ARG A 534 -5.79 27.51 16.28
N ALA A 535 -6.70 26.53 16.25
CA ALA A 535 -7.63 26.28 17.35
C ALA A 535 -6.89 25.96 18.66
N ILE A 536 -5.88 25.09 18.59
CA ILE A 536 -4.99 24.77 19.72
C ILE A 536 -4.25 26.03 20.21
N ARG A 537 -3.67 26.80 19.29
CA ARG A 537 -2.97 28.05 19.64
C ARG A 537 -3.90 29.05 20.32
N ASP A 538 -5.09 29.25 19.79
CA ASP A 538 -6.06 30.21 20.28
C ASP A 538 -6.53 29.82 21.69
N ALA A 539 -6.66 28.51 21.95
CA ALA A 539 -6.95 27.99 23.29
C ALA A 539 -5.82 28.21 24.29
N VAL A 540 -4.55 28.00 23.90
CA VAL A 540 -3.40 28.33 24.77
C VAL A 540 -3.36 29.83 25.05
N LYS A 541 -3.62 30.68 24.05
CA LYS A 541 -3.71 32.14 24.25
C LYS A 541 -4.82 32.51 25.23
N LEU A 542 -6.01 31.95 25.07
CA LEU A 542 -7.12 32.20 26.00
C LEU A 542 -6.78 31.72 27.42
N ALA A 543 -6.13 30.57 27.56
CA ALA A 543 -5.70 30.05 28.85
C ALA A 543 -4.73 31.00 29.56
N MET A 544 -3.77 31.56 28.82
CA MET A 544 -2.86 32.58 29.34
C MET A 544 -3.58 33.88 29.70
N GLU A 545 -4.46 34.39 28.82
CA GLU A 545 -5.25 35.61 29.05
C GLU A 545 -6.15 35.51 30.30
N ARG A 546 -6.60 34.31 30.64
CA ARG A 546 -7.58 34.06 31.71
C ARG A 546 -6.98 33.43 32.97
N GLY A 547 -5.68 33.18 33.00
CA GLY A 547 -5.01 32.58 34.16
C GLY A 547 -5.37 31.12 34.40
N TYR A 548 -5.65 30.35 33.34
CA TYR A 548 -5.86 28.90 33.45
C TYR A 548 -4.51 28.21 33.52
N HIS A 549 -3.94 28.08 34.73
CA HIS A 549 -2.56 27.65 34.91
C HIS A 549 -2.32 26.13 34.76
N ARG A 550 -3.36 25.29 34.90
CA ARG A 550 -3.29 23.82 34.76
C ARG A 550 -4.30 23.37 33.71
N VAL A 551 -3.80 22.91 32.56
CA VAL A 551 -4.62 22.65 31.37
C VAL A 551 -4.45 21.21 30.86
N GLU A 552 -5.58 20.56 30.66
CA GLU A 552 -5.73 19.33 29.85
C GLU A 552 -6.47 19.69 28.57
N MET A 553 -5.79 19.64 27.43
CA MET A 553 -6.37 19.98 26.14
C MET A 553 -6.73 18.73 25.34
N GLU A 554 -7.86 18.79 24.63
CA GLU A 554 -8.39 17.70 23.82
C GLU A 554 -8.73 18.24 22.42
N SER A 555 -8.29 17.52 21.39
CA SER A 555 -8.55 17.83 19.97
C SER A 555 -8.78 16.52 19.22
N ASP A 556 -9.62 16.54 18.19
CA ASP A 556 -9.84 15.44 17.25
C ASP A 556 -8.85 15.44 16.08
N ALA A 557 -8.02 16.47 15.93
CA ALA A 557 -6.98 16.55 14.91
C ALA A 557 -5.73 15.74 15.32
N GLN A 558 -5.78 14.40 15.23
CA GLN A 558 -4.72 13.48 15.68
C GLN A 558 -3.32 13.86 15.16
N GLU A 559 -3.22 14.18 13.87
CA GLU A 559 -1.96 14.58 13.24
C GLU A 559 -1.39 15.87 13.84
N VAL A 560 -2.24 16.86 14.10
CA VAL A 560 -1.85 18.14 14.71
C VAL A 560 -1.41 17.94 16.16
N VAL A 561 -2.14 17.12 16.93
CA VAL A 561 -1.76 16.75 18.31
C VAL A 561 -0.39 16.07 18.33
N LYS A 562 -0.15 15.12 17.41
CA LYS A 562 1.14 14.43 17.28
C LYS A 562 2.28 15.41 16.95
N LEU A 563 2.07 16.29 15.97
CA LEU A 563 3.05 17.30 15.58
C LEU A 563 3.39 18.29 16.71
N ILE A 564 2.42 18.63 17.56
CA ILE A 564 2.65 19.51 18.72
C ILE A 564 3.38 18.80 19.86
N LYS A 565 3.08 17.50 20.09
CA LYS A 565 3.73 16.68 21.12
C LYS A 565 5.18 16.30 20.80
N GLU A 566 5.50 16.17 19.51
CA GLU A 566 6.78 15.63 19.05
C GLU A 566 7.50 16.68 18.17
N PRO A 567 8.08 17.75 18.76
CA PRO A 567 8.55 18.91 18.01
C PRO A 567 9.68 18.65 17.01
N TRP A 568 10.35 17.50 17.11
CA TRP A 568 11.38 17.08 16.16
C TRP A 568 10.79 16.59 14.82
N ILE A 569 9.48 16.25 14.77
CA ILE A 569 8.76 15.86 13.54
C ILE A 569 8.36 17.08 12.69
N ILE A 570 8.41 18.29 13.27
CA ILE A 570 7.89 19.54 12.69
C ILE A 570 8.61 20.01 11.39
N GLY A 571 9.69 19.35 10.96
CA GLY A 571 10.53 19.78 9.84
C GLY A 571 9.84 19.86 8.48
N ARG A 572 9.33 21.05 8.12
CA ARG A 572 8.59 21.46 6.90
C ARG A 572 7.06 21.25 6.92
N SER A 573 6.47 20.88 8.05
CA SER A 573 5.00 20.94 8.17
C SER A 573 4.52 22.39 8.03
N GLU A 574 3.40 22.61 7.33
CA GLU A 574 2.81 23.93 7.17
C GLU A 574 2.46 24.59 8.52
N ILE A 575 2.17 23.79 9.56
CA ILE A 575 1.86 24.28 10.90
C ILE A 575 3.10 24.55 11.76
N ALA A 576 4.32 24.37 11.24
CA ALA A 576 5.55 24.43 12.03
C ALA A 576 5.76 25.75 12.78
N GLY A 577 5.31 26.87 12.22
CA GLY A 577 5.32 28.17 12.90
C GLY A 577 4.37 28.18 14.10
N ILE A 578 3.16 27.68 13.90
CA ILE A 578 2.09 27.65 14.89
C ILE A 578 2.44 26.68 16.03
N ALA A 579 2.91 25.47 15.72
CA ALA A 579 3.31 24.48 16.73
C ALA A 579 4.45 24.99 17.63
N ARG A 580 5.43 25.71 17.08
CA ARG A 580 6.48 26.36 17.88
C ARG A 580 5.93 27.49 18.76
N GLU A 581 4.96 28.24 18.27
CA GLU A 581 4.26 29.27 19.05
C GLU A 581 3.47 28.63 20.20
N VAL A 582 2.68 27.60 19.92
CA VAL A 582 1.93 26.81 20.92
C VAL A 582 2.86 26.32 22.01
N LYS A 583 4.00 25.70 21.65
CA LYS A 583 4.94 25.17 22.61
C LYS A 583 5.49 26.27 23.53
N LYS A 584 5.98 27.37 22.95
CA LYS A 584 6.48 28.53 23.70
C LYS A 584 5.44 29.12 24.64
N LEU A 585 4.19 29.24 24.19
CA LEU A 585 3.10 29.78 25.01
C LEU A 585 2.70 28.79 26.11
N SER A 586 2.68 27.49 25.82
CA SER A 586 2.33 26.45 26.79
C SER A 586 3.33 26.33 27.95
N ASP A 587 4.60 26.70 27.72
CA ASP A 587 5.64 26.65 28.76
C ASP A 587 5.42 27.70 29.88
N PHE A 588 4.52 28.68 29.68
CA PHE A 588 4.09 29.63 30.73
C PHE A 588 2.98 29.07 31.64
N LEU A 589 2.39 27.93 31.30
CA LEU A 589 1.39 27.25 32.13
C LEU A 589 2.08 26.37 33.17
N THR A 590 1.53 26.30 34.39
CA THR A 590 2.04 25.41 35.45
C THR A 590 1.97 23.94 35.04
N SER A 591 0.95 23.57 34.27
CA SER A 591 0.82 22.24 33.69
C SER A 591 0.07 22.35 32.36
N PHE A 592 0.60 21.71 31.32
CA PHE A 592 -0.05 21.60 30.02
C PHE A 592 0.11 20.17 29.49
N SER A 593 -1.01 19.57 29.13
CA SER A 593 -1.06 18.35 28.34
C SER A 593 -2.07 18.52 27.23
N ILE A 594 -1.84 17.83 26.12
CA ILE A 594 -2.78 17.74 25.01
C ILE A 594 -3.02 16.27 24.70
N ALA A 595 -4.21 15.88 24.29
CA ALA A 595 -4.56 14.53 23.92
C ALA A 595 -5.46 14.55 22.68
N TYR A 596 -5.33 13.49 21.87
CA TYR A 596 -6.29 13.23 20.82
C TYR A 596 -7.53 12.58 21.45
N VAL A 597 -8.72 12.99 21.02
CA VAL A 597 -10.01 12.39 21.40
C VAL A 597 -10.88 12.20 20.15
N GLY A 598 -11.72 11.16 20.15
CA GLY A 598 -12.68 10.96 19.05
C GLY A 598 -13.75 12.06 19.02
N GLY A 599 -14.32 12.32 17.84
CA GLY A 599 -15.26 13.43 17.61
C GLY A 599 -16.48 13.47 18.54
N THR A 600 -16.95 12.32 19.05
CA THR A 600 -18.04 12.29 20.03
C THR A 600 -17.70 12.93 21.38
N ALA A 601 -16.43 12.92 21.79
CA ALA A 601 -15.97 13.59 23.01
C ALA A 601 -15.63 15.08 22.77
N ASN A 602 -15.51 15.48 21.49
CA ASN A 602 -15.13 16.83 21.08
C ASN A 602 -16.31 17.66 20.52
N GLU A 603 -17.52 17.10 20.47
CA GLU A 603 -18.72 17.67 19.86
C GLU A 603 -19.03 19.11 20.34
N ALA A 604 -18.73 19.45 21.61
CA ALA A 604 -18.93 20.80 22.14
C ALA A 604 -18.03 21.86 21.45
N ALA A 605 -16.78 21.52 21.13
CA ALA A 605 -15.88 22.41 20.41
C ALA A 605 -16.33 22.57 18.95
N HIS A 606 -16.79 21.49 18.33
CA HIS A 606 -17.34 21.49 16.97
C HIS A 606 -18.56 22.39 16.81
N ILE A 607 -19.52 22.31 17.74
CA ILE A 607 -20.69 23.21 17.72
C ILE A 607 -20.25 24.68 17.90
N CYS A 608 -19.15 24.92 18.63
CA CYS A 608 -18.62 26.25 18.88
C CYS A 608 -18.03 26.90 17.63
N THR A 609 -17.38 26.15 16.73
CA THR A 609 -16.77 26.68 15.49
C THR A 609 -17.80 27.44 14.63
N ASN A 610 -19.02 26.90 14.52
CA ASN A 610 -20.14 27.43 13.74
C ASN A 610 -20.72 28.77 14.24
N ARG A 611 -20.13 29.36 15.28
CA ARG A 611 -20.63 30.62 15.87
C ARG A 611 -19.86 31.86 15.42
N ALA A 612 -18.69 31.69 14.82
CA ALA A 612 -17.96 32.78 14.20
C ALA A 612 -18.28 32.87 12.71
N SER A 613 -18.31 34.09 12.18
CA SER A 613 -18.51 34.36 10.75
C SER A 613 -17.72 35.59 10.31
N ALA A 614 -17.72 35.89 9.02
CA ALA A 614 -17.08 37.10 8.48
C ALA A 614 -17.58 38.40 9.14
N GLU A 615 -18.87 38.45 9.50
CA GLU A 615 -19.51 39.57 10.21
C GLU A 615 -19.29 39.50 11.71
N ARG A 616 -19.24 38.28 12.27
CA ARG A 616 -19.07 38.03 13.70
C ARG A 616 -17.73 37.34 13.98
N ARG A 617 -16.64 38.10 13.88
CA ARG A 617 -15.28 37.55 13.84
C ARG A 617 -14.75 36.97 15.16
N ARG A 618 -15.29 37.39 16.29
CA ARG A 618 -14.93 36.87 17.61
C ARG A 618 -16.17 36.75 18.48
N CYS A 619 -16.40 35.56 19.00
CA CYS A 619 -17.42 35.28 19.99
C CYS A 619 -16.76 34.74 21.25
N LEU A 620 -17.13 35.28 22.41
CA LEU A 620 -16.59 34.83 23.70
C LEU A 620 -17.72 34.79 24.72
N TRP A 621 -17.91 33.64 25.34
CA TRP A 621 -18.85 33.42 26.44
C TRP A 621 -18.05 33.06 27.69
N ILE A 622 -18.38 33.67 28.83
CA ILE A 622 -17.64 33.53 30.09
C ILE A 622 -18.65 33.28 31.20
N ASN A 623 -18.45 32.21 31.97
CA ASN A 623 -19.24 31.87 33.15
C ASN A 623 -20.77 31.81 32.92
N TYR A 624 -21.19 31.54 31.69
CA TYR A 624 -22.60 31.36 31.30
C TYR A 624 -22.69 30.35 30.16
N LYS A 625 -23.61 29.40 30.27
CA LYS A 625 -23.87 28.37 29.25
C LYS A 625 -24.72 28.96 28.11
N PRO A 626 -24.18 29.23 26.91
CA PRO A 626 -24.99 29.68 25.81
C PRO A 626 -25.93 28.55 25.36
N HIS A 627 -27.14 28.91 24.91
CA HIS A 627 -28.21 27.96 24.61
C HIS A 627 -27.76 26.80 23.69
N PHE A 628 -26.86 27.07 22.74
CA PHE A 628 -26.35 26.07 21.81
C PHE A 628 -25.37 25.05 22.40
N LEU A 629 -24.84 25.26 23.61
CA LEU A 629 -23.97 24.32 24.31
C LEU A 629 -24.68 23.57 25.43
N ILE A 630 -25.91 23.93 25.81
CA ILE A 630 -26.58 23.36 26.99
C ILE A 630 -26.70 21.84 26.85
N ASP A 631 -27.29 21.36 25.76
CA ASP A 631 -27.59 19.94 25.55
C ASP A 631 -26.32 19.08 25.56
N ILE A 632 -25.25 19.53 24.89
CA ILE A 632 -23.98 18.79 24.83
C ILE A 632 -23.24 18.80 26.16
N LEU A 633 -23.25 19.94 26.88
CA LEU A 633 -22.62 20.03 28.20
C LEU A 633 -23.33 19.14 29.23
N GLU A 634 -24.65 19.01 29.14
CA GLU A 634 -25.44 18.13 30.00
C GLU A 634 -25.21 16.66 29.65
N LYS A 635 -25.23 16.30 28.36
CA LYS A 635 -24.90 14.97 27.84
C LYS A 635 -23.52 14.48 28.30
N ASP A 636 -22.53 15.37 28.27
CA ASP A 636 -21.15 15.07 28.72
C ASP A 636 -21.04 14.91 30.25
N CYS A 637 -21.96 15.51 31.02
CA CYS A 637 -21.97 15.45 32.48
C CYS A 637 -22.88 14.36 33.07
N SER A 638 -23.83 13.82 32.30
CA SER A 638 -24.74 12.77 32.72
C SER A 638 -24.11 11.37 32.55
N ASN A 639 -23.35 10.93 33.55
CA ASN A 639 -23.12 9.52 33.96
C ASN A 639 -21.90 9.40 34.91
N SER A 640 -21.98 10.03 36.08
CA SER A 640 -21.21 9.57 37.24
C SER A 640 -22.11 8.64 38.06
N GLU A 641 -21.61 7.41 38.29
CA GLU A 641 -22.13 6.42 39.25
C GLU A 641 -23.35 5.61 38.80
N TYR A 642 -23.12 4.39 38.30
CA TYR A 642 -23.76 3.14 38.73
C TYR A 642 -23.10 2.00 37.95
N ASN A 643 -22.06 1.41 38.53
CA ASN A 643 -21.59 0.06 38.22
C ASN A 643 -20.98 -0.47 39.53
N ILE A 644 -21.83 -1.07 40.36
CA ILE A 644 -21.45 -2.08 41.37
C ILE A 644 -21.62 -3.43 40.69
#